data_AF-W2QQV5-F1
#
_entry.id   AF-W2QQV5-F1
#
_cell.length_a   1.000
_cell.length_b   1.000
_cell.length_c   1.000
_cell.angle_alpha   90.00
_cell.angle_beta   90.00
_cell.angle_gamma   90.00
#
_symmetry.space_group_name_H-M   'P 1'
#
loop_
_entity.id
_entity.type
_entity.pdbx_description
1 polymer ?
#
loop_
_entity_poly.entity_id
_entity_poly.type
_entity_poly.pdbx_seq_one_letter_code
_entity_poly.pdbx_strand_id
1 'polypeptide(L)'
;MLHLTDQHPQLELHDPAAKVSDTKWNALQKLIHHVKNSDLWTRPWLGWAFVYAFVLLVCLFNRRVSMTALITMYASAKDVTSIVVLGALSLGFLEDFVCATYLAFTLWLFDILKLKIRTQTGVHKNHGAARFVTNIATFTVSWLLYAMVMIPFWADLLLVRLRGMRFTFDLVTMAIEEKDNVSAVPISSDELQQGFVNAVLLVILATLFASLRTWAPWMDMTSWNPVCGITNQVQYKQVPSTLQDVNMTQTCATPRHKIIIEEPVEPETSRMLENDEDIQTTSKTRNWYCKYGISMIIALIGLPIVAVLVSSSTSPLIAYSALNTSLNELFAHALQPRLPNMSYSLPWPEKFIHSATEEYTLFGDNTLYRRTTGFHGDIAFDVNVSSDNPPNVLVLVIESFRFHDSRYLVGEKDPSNLFKGAKLTITPNFDKWAQRGIALRNFWSSWRTSRSVESLLFAQIPYDSTSKSGMSGGRNQTKLSGLPQLFTKKGYETFFTTGCKTDYDAWDLFLPTHGFDTVWGRNEMMKLAEKDLGIKPSEWYGVEHRALNWGLHDDLSFQLLGDLMVNKTREQRARMANREPKKPMFLTHYTISSHVDYKQRPKWYHDAVKPIFSALFEGEKYEDNIKNYLEIRYFTDLELGKFMDRMDKKGVLNDTIVVIVGDHGQGPEFGNDVPEDRDVSATRVAGTIIAEGRLGDSVGLVIDDATEQYDILNTLADITGVPDGGFIQDGVGRSLKRKITFGERVVYSNNPTRKMSIVRGHQRLRYDRVTDSVLLHDADTDHDMSTDLFPKLTAKEQAEWLRWRDNGRRVNEYYAKRWENECLLAPDCTNTSAS
;
A
#
# COMPACT_ATOMS: atom_id res chain seq x y z
N MET A 1 -56.41 -69.34 53.91
CA MET A 1 -57.28 -70.35 53.26
C MET A 1 -57.36 -70.01 51.77
N LEU A 2 -56.89 -70.95 50.93
CA LEU A 2 -57.23 -71.22 49.51
C LEU A 2 -57.05 -70.06 48.49
N HIS A 3 -56.03 -70.05 47.62
CA HIS A 3 -55.68 -70.88 46.44
C HIS A 3 -56.25 -70.37 45.08
N LEU A 4 -55.30 -70.06 44.16
CA LEU A 4 -55.25 -70.34 42.70
C LEU A 4 -56.26 -69.60 41.77
N THR A 5 -55.97 -69.14 40.55
CA THR A 5 -54.86 -69.35 39.57
C THR A 5 -54.91 -68.28 38.45
N ASP A 6 -53.81 -68.17 37.72
CA ASP A 6 -53.42 -67.29 36.59
C ASP A 6 -54.44 -66.93 35.50
N GLN A 7 -54.29 -65.71 34.93
CA GLN A 7 -53.95 -65.49 33.51
C GLN A 7 -53.74 -63.98 33.18
N HIS A 8 -52.60 -63.64 32.59
CA HIS A 8 -52.34 -62.38 31.86
C HIS A 8 -52.72 -62.56 30.38
N PRO A 9 -53.17 -61.50 29.67
CA PRO A 9 -52.23 -60.75 28.83
C PRO A 9 -52.45 -59.22 28.80
N GLN A 10 -51.43 -58.54 28.27
CA GLN A 10 -51.15 -57.10 28.27
C GLN A 10 -52.00 -56.29 27.26
N LEU A 11 -52.32 -55.04 27.63
CA LEU A 11 -52.84 -54.00 26.73
C LEU A 11 -51.67 -53.21 26.11
N GLU A 12 -51.64 -53.12 24.78
CA GLU A 12 -50.81 -52.15 24.04
C GLU A 12 -51.47 -50.76 24.04
N LEU A 13 -50.67 -49.73 24.36
CA LEU A 13 -51.03 -48.31 24.22
C LEU A 13 -50.35 -47.73 22.97
N HIS A 14 -51.14 -47.21 22.04
CA HIS A 14 -50.69 -46.50 20.83
C HIS A 14 -50.27 -45.06 21.14
N ASP A 15 -49.03 -44.68 20.79
CA ASP A 15 -48.52 -43.30 20.86
C ASP A 15 -48.46 -42.66 19.43
N PRO A 16 -49.17 -41.54 19.15
CA PRO A 16 -49.13 -40.84 17.87
C PRO A 16 -47.87 -40.00 17.62
N ALA A 17 -47.03 -39.73 18.63
CA ALA A 17 -45.91 -38.79 18.51
C ALA A 17 -44.68 -39.38 17.77
N ALA A 18 -44.47 -40.70 17.82
CA ALA A 18 -43.34 -41.38 17.17
C ALA A 18 -43.45 -41.39 15.62
N LYS A 19 -44.67 -41.34 15.06
CA LYS A 19 -44.86 -41.41 13.59
C LYS A 19 -44.46 -40.13 12.85
N VAL A 20 -44.43 -38.96 13.51
CA VAL A 20 -44.15 -37.66 12.88
C VAL A 20 -42.64 -37.36 12.77
N SER A 21 -41.81 -37.88 13.68
CA SER A 21 -40.34 -37.79 13.58
C SER A 21 -39.78 -38.78 12.55
N ASP A 22 -40.32 -40.00 12.50
CA ASP A 22 -39.92 -41.02 11.52
C ASP A 22 -40.30 -40.66 10.09
N THR A 23 -41.43 -39.97 9.86
CA THR A 23 -41.78 -39.50 8.51
C THR A 23 -40.86 -38.39 8.02
N LYS A 24 -40.42 -37.47 8.89
CA LYS A 24 -39.44 -36.42 8.52
C LYS A 24 -38.05 -37.00 8.29
N TRP A 25 -37.63 -37.97 9.10
CA TRP A 25 -36.35 -38.66 8.93
C TRP A 25 -36.34 -39.55 7.66
N ASN A 26 -37.41 -40.28 7.40
CA ASN A 26 -37.57 -41.06 6.17
C ASN A 26 -37.72 -40.16 4.93
N ALA A 27 -38.33 -38.98 5.04
CA ALA A 27 -38.37 -38.00 3.96
C ALA A 27 -36.98 -37.41 3.67
N LEU A 28 -36.19 -37.13 4.69
CA LEU A 28 -34.79 -36.69 4.55
C LEU A 28 -33.93 -37.81 3.94
N GLN A 29 -34.08 -39.06 4.38
CA GLN A 29 -33.38 -40.20 3.78
C GLN A 29 -33.82 -40.47 2.33
N LYS A 30 -35.12 -40.35 2.02
CA LYS A 30 -35.62 -40.44 0.64
C LYS A 30 -35.09 -39.30 -0.22
N LEU A 31 -35.05 -38.07 0.29
CA LEU A 31 -34.46 -36.93 -0.40
C LEU A 31 -32.95 -37.14 -0.64
N ILE A 32 -32.21 -37.61 0.36
CA ILE A 32 -30.79 -37.95 0.24
C ILE A 32 -30.58 -39.07 -0.78
N HIS A 33 -31.43 -40.10 -0.78
CA HIS A 33 -31.37 -41.21 -1.73
C HIS A 33 -31.72 -40.75 -3.16
N HIS A 34 -32.72 -39.89 -3.31
CA HIS A 34 -33.14 -39.34 -4.60
C HIS A 34 -32.11 -38.37 -5.18
N VAL A 35 -31.49 -37.53 -4.32
CA VAL A 35 -30.36 -36.68 -4.70
C VAL A 35 -29.18 -37.55 -5.11
N LYS A 36 -28.79 -38.55 -4.29
CA LYS A 36 -27.64 -39.43 -4.55
C LYS A 36 -27.76 -40.24 -5.84
N ASN A 37 -28.98 -40.60 -6.25
CA ASN A 37 -29.27 -41.38 -7.45
C ASN A 37 -29.83 -40.54 -8.62
N SER A 38 -29.76 -39.21 -8.56
CA SER A 38 -30.23 -38.36 -9.65
C SER A 38 -29.32 -38.42 -10.88
N ASP A 39 -29.90 -38.37 -12.08
CA ASP A 39 -29.20 -38.25 -13.38
C ASP A 39 -28.39 -36.95 -13.53
N LEU A 40 -28.39 -36.09 -12.52
CA LEU A 40 -27.59 -34.87 -12.48
C LEU A 40 -26.10 -35.19 -12.28
N TRP A 41 -25.77 -36.15 -11.41
CA TRP A 41 -24.38 -36.50 -11.05
C TRP A 41 -23.62 -37.24 -12.16
N THR A 42 -24.32 -37.65 -13.21
CA THR A 42 -23.73 -38.33 -14.38
C THR A 42 -23.48 -37.34 -15.53
N ARG A 43 -23.82 -36.05 -15.37
CA ARG A 43 -23.63 -35.03 -16.40
C ARG A 43 -22.15 -34.69 -16.55
N PRO A 44 -21.60 -34.76 -17.78
CA PRO A 44 -20.16 -34.60 -18.00
C PRO A 44 -19.67 -33.17 -17.68
N TRP A 45 -20.51 -32.14 -17.82
CA TRP A 45 -20.15 -30.74 -17.53
C TRP A 45 -20.20 -30.37 -16.04
N LEU A 46 -20.66 -31.27 -15.15
CA LEU A 46 -20.93 -30.94 -13.75
C LEU A 46 -19.68 -30.54 -12.97
N GLY A 47 -18.54 -31.19 -13.23
CA GLY A 47 -17.27 -30.84 -12.59
C GLY A 47 -16.81 -29.42 -12.92
N TRP A 48 -16.99 -28.99 -14.17
CA TRP A 48 -16.71 -27.61 -14.59
C TRP A 48 -17.66 -26.62 -13.91
N ALA A 49 -18.96 -26.88 -13.95
CA ALA A 49 -19.96 -26.03 -13.31
C ALA A 49 -19.73 -25.87 -11.80
N PHE A 50 -19.29 -26.92 -11.11
CA PHE A 50 -18.94 -26.85 -9.70
C PHE A 50 -17.72 -25.95 -9.45
N VAL A 51 -16.64 -26.08 -10.24
CA VAL A 51 -15.45 -25.23 -10.08
C VAL A 51 -15.84 -23.76 -10.19
N TYR A 52 -16.61 -23.39 -11.22
CA TYR A 52 -17.12 -22.03 -11.38
C TYR A 52 -18.02 -21.61 -10.22
N ALA A 53 -19.06 -22.38 -9.90
CA ALA A 53 -20.02 -22.02 -8.86
C ALA A 53 -19.36 -21.86 -7.49
N PHE A 54 -18.44 -22.76 -7.13
CA PHE A 54 -17.75 -22.74 -5.85
C PHE A 54 -16.85 -21.51 -5.73
N VAL A 55 -15.98 -21.26 -6.72
CA VAL A 55 -15.06 -20.12 -6.71
C VAL A 55 -15.82 -18.80 -6.73
N LEU A 56 -16.79 -18.65 -7.64
CA LEU A 56 -17.55 -17.42 -7.80
C LEU A 56 -18.41 -17.10 -6.59
N LEU A 57 -19.02 -18.10 -5.93
CA LEU A 57 -19.79 -17.87 -4.71
C LEU A 57 -18.89 -17.38 -3.57
N VAL A 58 -17.70 -17.97 -3.41
CA VAL A 58 -16.72 -17.54 -2.40
C VAL A 58 -16.22 -16.12 -2.70
N CYS A 59 -15.88 -15.80 -3.95
CA CYS A 59 -15.47 -14.46 -4.36
C CYS A 59 -16.58 -13.43 -4.13
N LEU A 60 -17.81 -13.73 -4.58
CA LEU A 60 -18.96 -12.84 -4.43
C LEU A 60 -19.27 -12.53 -2.96
N PHE A 61 -19.25 -13.55 -2.09
CA PHE A 61 -19.49 -13.38 -0.66
C PHE A 61 -18.45 -12.45 -0.03
N ASN A 62 -17.16 -12.73 -0.23
CA ASN A 62 -16.08 -11.92 0.34
C ASN A 62 -16.09 -10.48 -0.20
N ARG A 63 -16.33 -10.30 -1.50
CA ARG A 63 -16.46 -8.99 -2.13
C ARG A 63 -17.65 -8.22 -1.58
N ARG A 64 -18.79 -8.89 -1.36
CA ARG A 64 -19.97 -8.26 -0.74
C ARG A 64 -19.70 -7.77 0.68
N VAL A 65 -19.00 -8.56 1.49
CA VAL A 65 -18.59 -8.21 2.85
C VAL A 65 -17.67 -6.99 2.86
N SER A 66 -16.80 -6.87 1.85
CA SER A 66 -15.79 -5.79 1.77
C SER A 66 -16.24 -4.57 0.95
N MET A 67 -17.45 -4.59 0.39
CA MET A 67 -17.91 -3.61 -0.61
C MET A 67 -17.93 -2.17 -0.11
N THR A 68 -18.38 -1.95 1.13
CA THR A 68 -18.39 -0.59 1.71
C THR A 68 -16.97 -0.04 1.79
N ALA A 69 -16.04 -0.83 2.34
CA ALA A 69 -14.64 -0.44 2.46
C ALA A 69 -13.99 -0.18 1.08
N LEU A 70 -14.25 -1.04 0.10
CA LEU A 70 -13.79 -0.86 -1.29
C LEU A 70 -14.25 0.48 -1.88
N ILE A 71 -15.55 0.79 -1.78
CA ILE A 71 -16.09 2.04 -2.34
C ILE A 71 -15.53 3.26 -1.60
N THR A 72 -15.51 3.24 -0.26
CA THR A 72 -15.00 4.38 0.53
C THR A 72 -13.49 4.59 0.40
N MET A 73 -12.74 3.58 -0.04
CA MET A 73 -11.32 3.74 -0.34
C MET A 73 -11.12 4.70 -1.52
N TYR A 74 -12.02 4.68 -2.51
CA TYR A 74 -11.92 5.48 -3.74
C TYR A 74 -12.89 6.66 -3.78
N ALA A 75 -13.89 6.72 -2.90
CA ALA A 75 -14.89 7.77 -2.86
C ALA A 75 -15.31 8.12 -1.42
N SER A 76 -16.49 8.72 -1.23
CA SER A 76 -17.05 9.00 0.09
C SER A 76 -18.07 7.95 0.52
N ALA A 77 -18.45 7.97 1.80
CA ALA A 77 -19.54 7.12 2.31
C ALA A 77 -20.89 7.39 1.61
N LYS A 78 -21.08 8.57 1.02
CA LYS A 78 -22.30 8.94 0.28
C LYS A 78 -22.39 8.22 -1.08
N ASP A 79 -21.25 7.78 -1.62
CA ASP A 79 -21.16 7.13 -2.93
C ASP A 79 -21.48 5.63 -2.88
N VAL A 80 -21.74 5.08 -1.69
CA VAL A 80 -22.19 3.70 -1.46
C VAL A 80 -23.67 3.58 -1.84
N THR A 81 -23.95 3.77 -3.13
CA THR A 81 -25.29 3.68 -3.71
C THR A 81 -25.55 2.29 -4.30
N SER A 82 -26.82 1.90 -4.41
CA SER A 82 -27.19 0.60 -4.99
C SER A 82 -26.66 0.39 -6.41
N ILE A 83 -26.57 1.47 -7.21
CA ILE A 83 -26.05 1.42 -8.59
C ILE A 83 -24.55 1.12 -8.59
N VAL A 84 -23.76 1.83 -7.77
CA VAL A 84 -22.32 1.60 -7.67
C VAL A 84 -22.04 0.20 -7.12
N VAL A 85 -22.76 -0.22 -6.08
CA VAL A 85 -22.63 -1.58 -5.51
C VAL A 85 -22.96 -2.65 -6.55
N LEU A 86 -24.06 -2.52 -7.27
CA LEU A 86 -24.45 -3.50 -8.29
C LEU A 86 -23.45 -3.52 -9.46
N GLY A 87 -22.98 -2.34 -9.90
CA GLY A 87 -21.95 -2.23 -10.93
C GLY A 87 -20.64 -2.89 -10.52
N ALA A 88 -20.15 -2.60 -9.30
CA ALA A 88 -18.91 -3.17 -8.79
C ALA A 88 -19.00 -4.69 -8.57
N LEU A 89 -20.15 -5.20 -8.10
CA LEU A 89 -20.37 -6.65 -7.97
C LEU A 89 -20.46 -7.33 -9.35
N SER A 90 -21.10 -6.70 -10.34
CA SER A 90 -21.27 -7.27 -11.67
C SER A 90 -19.95 -7.33 -12.44
N LEU A 91 -19.18 -6.24 -12.43
CA LEU A 91 -17.85 -6.20 -13.04
C LEU A 91 -16.88 -7.10 -12.28
N GLY A 92 -16.91 -7.10 -10.95
CA GLY A 92 -16.08 -7.98 -10.13
C GLY A 92 -16.38 -9.45 -10.42
N PHE A 93 -17.65 -9.82 -10.60
CA PHE A 93 -18.03 -11.18 -11.02
C PHE A 93 -17.46 -11.55 -12.39
N LEU A 94 -17.42 -10.63 -13.36
CA LEU A 94 -16.81 -10.86 -14.67
C LEU A 94 -15.30 -11.12 -14.54
N GLU A 95 -14.58 -10.34 -13.74
CA GLU A 95 -13.15 -10.54 -13.49
C GLU A 95 -12.89 -11.85 -12.73
N ASP A 96 -13.68 -12.13 -11.70
CA ASP A 96 -13.61 -13.38 -10.93
C ASP A 96 -13.93 -14.60 -11.81
N PHE A 97 -14.77 -14.45 -12.84
CA PHE A 97 -15.06 -15.48 -13.85
C PHE A 97 -13.84 -15.77 -14.73
N VAL A 98 -13.06 -14.76 -15.10
CA VAL A 98 -11.78 -14.96 -15.81
C VAL A 98 -10.81 -15.76 -14.94
N CYS A 99 -10.68 -15.40 -13.66
CA CYS A 99 -9.86 -16.16 -12.69
C CYS A 99 -10.31 -17.63 -12.56
N ALA A 100 -11.61 -17.85 -12.37
CA ALA A 100 -12.18 -19.20 -12.29
C ALA A 100 -11.94 -20.00 -13.57
N THR A 101 -11.94 -19.34 -14.73
CA THR A 101 -11.63 -19.95 -16.03
C THR A 101 -10.18 -20.44 -16.06
N TYR A 102 -9.21 -19.62 -15.65
CA TYR A 102 -7.80 -20.06 -15.57
C TYR A 102 -7.59 -21.23 -14.61
N LEU A 103 -8.24 -21.21 -13.45
CA LEU A 103 -8.19 -22.32 -12.51
C LEU A 103 -8.78 -23.61 -13.11
N ALA A 104 -9.97 -23.52 -13.70
CA ALA A 104 -10.65 -24.65 -14.33
C ALA A 104 -9.80 -25.27 -15.45
N PHE A 105 -9.20 -24.46 -16.32
CA PHE A 105 -8.32 -24.94 -17.38
C PHE A 105 -7.04 -25.59 -16.84
N THR A 106 -6.45 -25.04 -15.78
CA THR A 106 -5.24 -25.62 -15.17
C THR A 106 -5.53 -26.96 -14.52
N LEU A 107 -6.66 -27.08 -13.80
CA LEU A 107 -7.13 -28.34 -13.23
C LEU A 107 -7.44 -29.39 -14.30
N TRP A 108 -8.06 -28.97 -15.40
CA TRP A 108 -8.33 -29.83 -16.55
C TRP A 108 -7.05 -30.34 -17.21
N LEU A 109 -6.06 -29.45 -17.42
CA LEU A 109 -4.76 -29.84 -17.96
C LEU A 109 -4.05 -30.86 -17.06
N PHE A 110 -4.11 -30.65 -15.74
CA PHE A 110 -3.60 -31.62 -14.77
C PHE A 110 -4.30 -32.99 -14.90
N ASP A 111 -5.62 -33.03 -15.01
CA ASP A 111 -6.35 -34.30 -15.19
C ASP A 111 -5.99 -35.00 -16.50
N ILE A 112 -5.76 -34.25 -17.59
CA ILE A 112 -5.29 -34.82 -18.87
C ILE A 112 -3.89 -35.43 -18.72
N LEU A 113 -2.95 -34.71 -18.09
CA LEU A 113 -1.59 -35.20 -17.86
C LEU A 113 -1.60 -36.45 -16.97
N LYS A 114 -2.42 -36.44 -15.91
CA LYS A 114 -2.66 -37.58 -15.02
C LYS A 114 -3.17 -38.80 -15.80
N LEU A 115 -4.13 -38.61 -16.71
CA LEU A 115 -4.65 -39.68 -17.57
C LEU A 115 -3.57 -40.23 -18.50
N LYS A 116 -2.77 -39.35 -19.13
CA LYS A 116 -1.69 -39.73 -20.06
C LYS A 116 -0.61 -40.55 -19.34
N ILE A 117 -0.16 -40.11 -18.17
CA ILE A 117 0.83 -40.83 -17.36
C ILE A 117 0.31 -42.21 -16.97
N ARG A 118 -0.96 -42.31 -16.54
CA ARG A 118 -1.59 -43.60 -16.22
C ARG A 118 -1.65 -44.55 -17.42
N THR A 119 -1.89 -44.04 -18.63
CA THR A 119 -1.89 -44.85 -19.86
C THR A 119 -0.50 -45.26 -20.31
N GLN A 120 0.54 -44.45 -20.07
CA GLN A 120 1.92 -44.72 -20.50
C GLN A 120 2.69 -45.63 -19.54
N THR A 121 2.42 -45.55 -18.23
CA THR A 121 3.17 -46.28 -17.19
C THR A 121 2.69 -47.71 -16.95
N GLY A 122 1.65 -48.18 -17.64
CA GLY A 122 1.23 -49.59 -17.58
C GLY A 122 0.95 -50.10 -16.16
N VAL A 123 0.45 -49.25 -15.26
CA VAL A 123 0.20 -49.59 -13.85
C VAL A 123 -1.03 -50.50 -13.74
N HIS A 124 -0.89 -51.74 -14.20
CA HIS A 124 -1.92 -52.78 -14.16
C HIS A 124 -1.69 -53.82 -13.05
N LYS A 125 -0.60 -53.71 -12.27
CA LYS A 125 -0.23 -54.75 -11.28
C LYS A 125 -0.49 -54.42 -9.81
N ASN A 126 -0.95 -53.22 -9.45
CA ASN A 126 -1.32 -52.91 -8.06
C ASN A 126 -2.43 -51.84 -7.97
N HIS A 127 -3.69 -52.26 -8.16
CA HIS A 127 -4.85 -51.36 -8.27
C HIS A 127 -5.08 -50.46 -7.03
N GLY A 128 -4.70 -50.91 -5.83
CA GLY A 128 -4.86 -50.13 -4.59
C GLY A 128 -3.86 -49.00 -4.43
N ALA A 129 -2.55 -49.29 -4.57
CA ALA A 129 -1.48 -48.31 -4.40
C ALA A 129 -1.52 -47.21 -5.48
N ALA A 130 -1.79 -47.58 -6.73
CA ALA A 130 -1.91 -46.61 -7.83
C ALA A 130 -3.07 -45.63 -7.65
N ARG A 131 -4.22 -46.12 -7.15
CA ARG A 131 -5.39 -45.30 -6.84
C ARG A 131 -5.13 -44.37 -5.67
N PHE A 132 -4.44 -44.86 -4.64
CA PHE A 132 -4.05 -44.06 -3.49
C PHE A 132 -3.12 -42.91 -3.88
N VAL A 133 -2.06 -43.18 -4.66
CA VAL A 133 -1.14 -42.14 -5.16
C VAL A 133 -1.86 -41.11 -6.03
N THR A 134 -2.77 -41.55 -6.91
CA THR A 134 -3.56 -40.67 -7.77
C THR A 134 -4.49 -39.75 -6.97
N ASN A 135 -5.08 -40.27 -5.90
CA ASN A 135 -5.95 -39.50 -5.00
C ASN A 135 -5.15 -38.45 -4.23
N ILE A 136 -3.96 -38.81 -3.70
CA ILE A 136 -3.07 -37.85 -3.05
C ILE A 136 -2.68 -36.75 -4.03
N ALA A 137 -2.23 -37.11 -5.23
CA ALA A 137 -1.85 -36.13 -6.24
C ALA A 137 -3.02 -35.19 -6.61
N THR A 138 -4.22 -35.74 -6.79
CA THR A 138 -5.42 -34.95 -7.10
C THR A 138 -5.76 -34.00 -5.96
N PHE A 139 -5.73 -34.47 -4.70
CA PHE A 139 -5.95 -33.65 -3.53
C PHE A 139 -4.91 -32.52 -3.45
N THR A 140 -3.62 -32.85 -3.45
CA THR A 140 -2.52 -31.90 -3.27
C THR A 140 -2.50 -30.84 -4.36
N VAL A 141 -2.60 -31.23 -5.64
CA VAL A 141 -2.59 -30.25 -6.75
C VAL A 141 -3.84 -29.38 -6.72
N SER A 142 -5.02 -29.95 -6.46
CA SER A 142 -6.26 -29.17 -6.38
C SER A 142 -6.23 -28.19 -5.21
N TRP A 143 -5.69 -28.60 -4.06
CA TRP A 143 -5.54 -27.77 -2.87
C TRP A 143 -4.57 -26.62 -3.14
N LEU A 144 -3.40 -26.90 -3.72
CA LEU A 144 -2.38 -25.89 -4.02
C LEU A 144 -2.86 -24.89 -5.08
N LEU A 145 -3.50 -25.35 -6.15
CA LEU A 145 -4.02 -24.46 -7.20
C LEU A 145 -5.15 -23.56 -6.68
N TYR A 146 -6.06 -24.12 -5.87
CA TYR A 146 -7.11 -23.32 -5.24
C TYR A 146 -6.50 -22.30 -4.27
N ALA A 147 -5.56 -22.71 -3.42
CA ALA A 147 -4.88 -21.82 -2.49
C ALA A 147 -4.11 -20.71 -3.23
N MET A 148 -3.41 -21.03 -4.32
CA MET A 148 -2.66 -20.07 -5.13
C MET A 148 -3.56 -18.96 -5.70
N VAL A 149 -4.77 -19.30 -6.15
CA VAL A 149 -5.74 -18.32 -6.69
C VAL A 149 -6.41 -17.53 -5.57
N MET A 150 -6.77 -18.19 -4.47
CA MET A 150 -7.62 -17.59 -3.43
C MET A 150 -6.84 -16.86 -2.33
N ILE A 151 -5.59 -17.22 -2.02
CA ILE A 151 -4.78 -16.53 -1.00
C ILE A 151 -4.64 -15.04 -1.33
N PRO A 152 -4.17 -14.63 -2.53
CA PRO A 152 -3.99 -13.21 -2.83
C PRO A 152 -5.31 -12.43 -2.87
N PHE A 153 -6.40 -13.08 -3.33
CA PHE A 153 -7.74 -12.49 -3.33
C PHE A 153 -8.26 -12.22 -1.91
N TRP A 154 -8.10 -13.17 -0.99
CA TRP A 154 -8.49 -13.00 0.41
C TRP A 154 -7.60 -11.97 1.12
N ALA A 155 -6.30 -11.98 0.83
CA ALA A 155 -5.36 -11.01 1.36
C ALA A 155 -5.75 -9.58 0.94
N ASP A 156 -6.11 -9.35 -0.33
CA ASP A 156 -6.59 -8.04 -0.82
C ASP A 156 -7.78 -7.53 -0.01
N LEU A 157 -8.84 -8.33 0.10
CA LEU A 157 -10.07 -7.91 0.77
C LEU A 157 -9.90 -7.76 2.28
N LEU A 158 -8.97 -8.49 2.88
CA LEU A 158 -8.59 -8.29 4.28
C LEU A 158 -7.81 -6.98 4.45
N LEU A 159 -6.82 -6.71 3.60
CA LEU A 159 -6.04 -5.47 3.61
C LEU A 159 -6.91 -4.23 3.38
N VAL A 160 -7.90 -4.32 2.49
CA VAL A 160 -8.84 -3.21 2.27
C VAL A 160 -9.64 -2.90 3.54
N ARG A 161 -10.12 -3.93 4.24
CA ARG A 161 -10.95 -3.74 5.44
C ARG A 161 -10.15 -3.29 6.66
N LEU A 162 -8.92 -3.79 6.82
CA LEU A 162 -8.11 -3.54 8.00
C LEU A 162 -7.17 -2.34 7.86
N ARG A 163 -6.65 -2.11 6.66
CA ARG A 163 -5.61 -1.11 6.40
C ARG A 163 -5.95 -0.14 5.27
N GLY A 164 -7.10 -0.27 4.61
CA GLY A 164 -7.48 0.59 3.48
C GLY A 164 -6.51 0.49 2.29
N MET A 165 -5.85 -0.66 2.12
CA MET A 165 -4.84 -0.89 1.07
C MET A 165 -5.24 -2.04 0.15
N ARG A 166 -4.75 -2.01 -1.09
CA ARG A 166 -4.89 -3.12 -2.04
C ARG A 166 -3.66 -4.02 -1.99
N PHE A 167 -3.88 -5.32 -2.19
CA PHE A 167 -2.80 -6.27 -2.43
C PHE A 167 -2.10 -5.95 -3.75
N THR A 168 -0.77 -5.99 -3.74
CA THR A 168 0.11 -5.93 -4.91
C THR A 168 1.33 -6.82 -4.69
N PHE A 169 2.01 -7.27 -5.75
CA PHE A 169 3.27 -8.00 -5.57
C PHE A 169 4.39 -7.12 -5.00
N ASP A 170 4.31 -5.80 -5.19
CA ASP A 170 5.20 -4.84 -4.54
C ASP A 170 5.06 -4.85 -3.02
N LEU A 171 3.85 -5.00 -2.48
CA LEU A 171 3.64 -5.10 -1.04
C LEU A 171 4.27 -6.39 -0.47
N VAL A 172 4.20 -7.49 -1.22
CA VAL A 172 4.87 -8.75 -0.85
C VAL A 172 6.38 -8.58 -0.89
N THR A 173 6.90 -7.91 -1.91
CA THR A 173 8.34 -7.63 -2.04
C THR A 173 8.83 -6.77 -0.89
N MET A 174 8.11 -5.68 -0.57
CA MET A 174 8.38 -4.84 0.61
C MET A 174 8.39 -5.68 1.90
N ALA A 175 7.39 -6.55 2.10
CA ALA A 175 7.34 -7.38 3.31
C ALA A 175 8.51 -8.37 3.43
N ILE A 176 9.09 -8.81 2.30
CA ILE A 176 10.27 -9.68 2.25
C ILE A 176 11.55 -8.87 2.51
N GLU A 177 11.69 -7.70 1.88
CA GLU A 177 12.83 -6.81 2.04
C GLU A 177 12.91 -6.25 3.46
N GLU A 178 11.76 -5.86 4.04
CA GLU A 178 11.66 -5.33 5.39
C GLU A 178 11.38 -6.42 6.45
N LYS A 179 11.60 -7.71 6.14
CA LYS A 179 11.26 -8.83 7.03
C LYS A 179 11.85 -8.71 8.44
N ASP A 180 13.05 -8.14 8.55
CA ASP A 180 13.77 -7.98 9.82
C ASP A 180 13.19 -6.82 10.66
N ASN A 181 12.30 -6.03 10.06
CA ASN A 181 11.52 -4.96 10.68
C ASN A 181 10.01 -5.30 10.81
N VAL A 182 9.54 -6.44 10.27
CA VAL A 182 8.12 -6.85 10.34
C VAL A 182 7.62 -6.98 11.78
N SER A 183 8.48 -7.39 12.73
CA SER A 183 8.13 -7.46 14.15
C SER A 183 7.90 -6.08 14.80
N ALA A 184 8.31 -5.00 14.14
CA ALA A 184 8.10 -3.62 14.58
C ALA A 184 6.86 -2.98 13.93
N VAL A 185 6.20 -3.66 12.99
CA VAL A 185 4.92 -3.22 12.44
C VAL A 185 3.85 -3.39 13.52
N PRO A 186 3.12 -2.33 13.90
CA PRO A 186 2.04 -2.46 14.86
C PRO A 186 0.92 -3.30 14.25
N ILE A 187 0.64 -4.47 14.84
CA ILE A 187 -0.48 -5.34 14.47
C ILE A 187 -1.36 -5.51 15.70
N SER A 188 -2.62 -5.05 15.64
CA SER A 188 -3.56 -5.24 16.74
C SER A 188 -3.97 -6.70 16.92
N SER A 189 -4.44 -7.02 18.13
CA SER A 189 -5.01 -8.35 18.40
C SER A 189 -6.25 -8.64 17.55
N ASP A 190 -7.03 -7.61 17.20
CA ASP A 190 -8.19 -7.75 16.32
C ASP A 190 -7.76 -8.10 14.89
N GLU A 191 -6.72 -7.44 14.35
CA GLU A 191 -6.16 -7.79 13.05
C GLU A 191 -5.60 -9.20 13.02
N LEU A 192 -4.86 -9.62 14.06
CA LEU A 192 -4.38 -11.00 14.17
C LEU A 192 -5.54 -12.00 14.21
N GLN A 193 -6.59 -11.69 14.97
CA GLN A 193 -7.77 -12.55 15.07
C GLN A 193 -8.52 -12.63 13.74
N GLN A 194 -8.76 -11.49 13.08
CA GLN A 194 -9.41 -11.46 11.77
C GLN A 194 -8.56 -12.19 10.72
N GLY A 195 -7.24 -11.96 10.69
CA GLY A 195 -6.31 -12.68 9.82
C GLY A 195 -6.36 -14.18 10.04
N PHE A 196 -6.33 -14.62 11.31
CA PHE A 196 -6.42 -16.03 11.68
C PHE A 196 -7.75 -16.67 11.25
N VAL A 197 -8.88 -16.01 11.53
CA VAL A 197 -10.21 -16.52 11.16
C VAL A 197 -10.35 -16.67 9.64
N ASN A 198 -9.90 -15.67 8.88
CA ASN A 198 -9.94 -15.71 7.42
C ASN A 198 -8.99 -16.80 6.86
N ALA A 199 -7.80 -16.97 7.45
CA ALA A 199 -6.87 -18.04 7.07
C ALA A 199 -7.43 -19.44 7.34
N VAL A 200 -8.03 -19.66 8.52
CA VAL A 200 -8.68 -20.94 8.87
C VAL A 200 -9.84 -21.24 7.91
N LEU A 201 -10.68 -20.25 7.63
CA LEU A 201 -11.81 -20.41 6.69
C LEU A 201 -11.32 -20.74 5.27
N LEU A 202 -10.26 -20.09 4.81
CA LEU A 202 -9.63 -20.39 3.53
C LEU A 202 -9.10 -21.83 3.46
N VAL A 203 -8.42 -22.29 4.52
CA VAL A 203 -7.92 -23.69 4.62
C VAL A 203 -9.07 -24.70 4.60
N ILE A 204 -10.17 -24.42 5.32
CA ILE A 204 -11.37 -25.27 5.31
C ILE A 204 -11.95 -25.35 3.91
N LEU A 205 -12.14 -24.22 3.23
CA LEU A 205 -12.69 -24.17 1.86
C LEU A 205 -11.77 -24.87 0.84
N ALA A 206 -10.47 -24.66 0.92
CA ALA A 206 -9.48 -25.33 0.08
C ALA A 206 -9.50 -26.86 0.28
N THR A 207 -9.59 -27.29 1.55
CA THR A 207 -9.68 -28.71 1.91
C THR A 207 -10.99 -29.32 1.42
N LEU A 208 -12.11 -28.62 1.54
CA LEU A 208 -13.41 -29.05 1.03
C LEU A 208 -13.37 -29.19 -0.50
N PHE A 209 -12.85 -28.18 -1.21
CA PHE A 209 -12.71 -28.19 -2.66
C PHE A 209 -11.85 -29.38 -3.14
N ALA A 210 -10.68 -29.58 -2.53
CA ALA A 210 -9.76 -30.66 -2.87
C ALA A 210 -10.34 -32.05 -2.52
N SER A 211 -11.03 -32.18 -1.38
CA SER A 211 -11.67 -33.44 -0.97
C SER A 211 -12.78 -33.83 -1.94
N LEU A 212 -13.63 -32.89 -2.33
CA LEU A 212 -14.69 -33.12 -3.31
C LEU A 212 -14.10 -33.52 -4.67
N ARG A 213 -13.03 -32.87 -5.13
CA ARG A 213 -12.30 -33.29 -6.34
C ARG A 213 -11.70 -34.70 -6.26
N THR A 214 -11.32 -35.13 -5.06
CA THR A 214 -10.66 -36.42 -4.86
C THR A 214 -11.67 -37.57 -4.76
N TRP A 215 -12.84 -37.32 -4.17
CA TRP A 215 -13.80 -38.39 -3.86
C TRP A 215 -14.99 -38.45 -4.81
N ALA A 216 -15.36 -37.35 -5.47
CA ALA A 216 -16.52 -37.32 -6.35
C ALA A 216 -16.12 -37.68 -7.80
N PRO A 217 -16.63 -38.77 -8.40
CA PRO A 217 -16.25 -39.17 -9.75
C PRO A 217 -16.60 -38.15 -10.84
N TRP A 218 -17.66 -37.37 -10.63
CA TRP A 218 -18.13 -36.33 -11.55
C TRP A 218 -17.26 -35.07 -11.55
N MET A 219 -16.27 -34.99 -10.64
CA MET A 219 -15.27 -33.92 -10.60
C MET A 219 -14.06 -34.17 -11.50
N ASP A 220 -13.99 -35.33 -12.18
CA ASP A 220 -12.98 -35.56 -13.22
C ASP A 220 -13.29 -34.70 -14.45
N MET A 221 -12.44 -33.70 -14.70
CA MET A 221 -12.68 -32.73 -15.77
C MET A 221 -12.38 -33.31 -17.16
N THR A 222 -11.78 -34.51 -17.26
CA THR A 222 -11.59 -35.19 -18.55
C THR A 222 -12.87 -35.77 -19.13
N SER A 223 -13.93 -35.88 -18.30
CA SER A 223 -15.24 -36.38 -18.72
C SER A 223 -15.97 -35.45 -19.69
N TRP A 224 -15.55 -34.19 -19.79
CA TRP A 224 -16.12 -33.20 -20.69
C TRP A 224 -15.08 -32.22 -21.21
N ASN A 225 -15.14 -31.94 -22.50
CA ASN A 225 -14.41 -30.84 -23.12
C ASN A 225 -15.38 -29.66 -23.29
N PRO A 226 -15.09 -28.47 -22.72
CA PRO A 226 -15.97 -27.30 -22.81
C PRO A 226 -16.26 -26.87 -24.26
N VAL A 227 -15.43 -27.26 -25.23
CA VAL A 227 -15.66 -26.94 -26.64
C VAL A 227 -16.70 -27.87 -27.31
N CYS A 228 -16.99 -29.04 -26.74
CA CYS A 228 -18.06 -29.93 -27.22
C CYS A 228 -19.47 -29.36 -26.96
N GLY A 229 -19.62 -28.48 -25.96
CA GLY A 229 -20.90 -27.86 -25.60
C GLY A 229 -21.41 -26.81 -26.59
N ILE A 230 -20.51 -26.20 -27.38
CA ILE A 230 -20.84 -25.10 -28.30
C ILE A 230 -21.16 -25.61 -29.72
N THR A 231 -20.82 -26.86 -30.05
CA THR A 231 -20.92 -27.40 -31.42
C THR A 231 -21.91 -28.56 -31.59
N ASN A 232 -22.83 -28.79 -30.63
CA ASN A 232 -23.91 -29.80 -30.72
C ASN A 232 -23.46 -31.20 -31.21
N GLN A 233 -22.25 -31.64 -30.88
CA GLN A 233 -21.80 -33.01 -31.09
C GLN A 233 -21.25 -33.59 -29.79
N VAL A 234 -22.16 -34.15 -28.99
CA VAL A 234 -21.82 -34.92 -27.79
C VAL A 234 -21.68 -36.39 -28.18
N GLN A 235 -20.45 -36.91 -28.25
CA GLN A 235 -20.23 -38.35 -28.22
C GLN A 235 -19.95 -38.80 -26.79
N TYR A 236 -20.83 -39.66 -26.28
CA TYR A 236 -20.80 -40.21 -24.94
C TYR A 236 -19.69 -41.26 -24.81
N LYS A 237 -18.80 -41.11 -23.83
CA LYS A 237 -18.03 -42.25 -23.29
C LYS A 237 -18.74 -42.76 -22.04
N GLN A 238 -19.37 -43.92 -22.15
CA GLN A 238 -19.92 -44.63 -20.99
C GLN A 238 -18.79 -45.06 -20.05
N VAL A 239 -18.98 -44.79 -18.76
CA VAL A 239 -18.12 -45.32 -17.68
C VAL A 239 -18.44 -46.81 -17.51
N PRO A 240 -17.44 -47.73 -17.41
CA PRO A 240 -17.72 -49.14 -17.22
C PRO A 240 -18.25 -49.39 -15.80
N SER A 241 -19.49 -49.85 -15.68
CA SER A 241 -20.03 -50.41 -14.44
C SER A 241 -19.55 -51.85 -14.27
N THR A 242 -18.81 -52.12 -13.21
CA THR A 242 -18.44 -53.48 -12.79
C THR A 242 -19.65 -54.20 -12.18
N LEU A 243 -20.04 -55.34 -12.75
CA LEU A 243 -20.81 -56.41 -12.08
C LEU A 243 -20.67 -57.73 -12.88
N GLN A 244 -20.10 -58.75 -12.25
CA GLN A 244 -20.22 -60.17 -12.60
C GLN A 244 -21.30 -60.77 -11.66
N ASP A 245 -22.41 -61.25 -12.23
CA ASP A 245 -22.78 -62.66 -12.48
C ASP A 245 -23.31 -63.39 -11.22
N VAL A 246 -24.35 -64.23 -11.19
CA VAL A 246 -25.33 -64.83 -12.12
C VAL A 246 -26.41 -65.49 -11.23
N ASN A 247 -27.67 -65.58 -11.68
CA ASN A 247 -28.46 -66.83 -11.56
C ASN A 247 -29.79 -66.82 -12.36
N MET A 248 -29.76 -67.61 -13.43
CA MET A 248 -30.69 -68.66 -13.86
C MET A 248 -32.21 -68.43 -14.12
N THR A 249 -32.62 -69.08 -15.22
CA THR A 249 -33.93 -69.66 -15.61
C THR A 249 -34.94 -68.85 -16.47
N GLN A 250 -35.00 -69.29 -17.74
CA GLN A 250 -36.16 -69.70 -18.54
C GLN A 250 -37.13 -68.70 -19.20
N THR A 251 -37.32 -69.00 -20.50
CA THR A 251 -38.53 -68.95 -21.35
C THR A 251 -38.87 -67.73 -22.22
N CYS A 252 -38.80 -68.04 -23.54
CA CYS A 252 -39.81 -67.79 -24.58
C CYS A 252 -39.77 -66.52 -25.46
N ALA A 253 -39.46 -66.79 -26.73
CA ALA A 253 -40.19 -66.39 -27.94
C ALA A 253 -40.05 -64.95 -28.51
N THR A 254 -39.36 -64.89 -29.65
CA THR A 254 -39.40 -63.88 -30.72
C THR A 254 -40.81 -63.67 -31.33
N PRO A 255 -41.07 -62.58 -32.09
CA PRO A 255 -40.84 -62.58 -33.55
C PRO A 255 -40.24 -61.25 -34.09
N ARG A 256 -39.16 -61.29 -34.88
CA ARG A 256 -39.10 -61.32 -36.38
C ARG A 256 -39.77 -60.14 -37.11
N HIS A 257 -38.97 -59.37 -37.85
CA HIS A 257 -39.11 -59.03 -39.30
C HIS A 257 -37.96 -58.08 -39.68
N LYS A 258 -37.29 -58.15 -40.83
CA LYS A 258 -37.46 -58.93 -42.07
C LYS A 258 -36.10 -58.96 -42.78
N ILE A 259 -35.78 -60.11 -43.34
CA ILE A 259 -34.64 -60.38 -44.22
C ILE A 259 -35.05 -59.96 -45.65
N ILE A 260 -34.14 -59.33 -46.40
CA ILE A 260 -34.05 -59.49 -47.85
C ILE A 260 -32.66 -60.06 -48.13
N ILE A 261 -32.67 -61.25 -48.74
CA ILE A 261 -31.53 -61.99 -49.27
C ILE A 261 -31.39 -61.58 -50.74
N GLU A 262 -30.17 -61.27 -51.17
CA GLU A 262 -29.67 -61.74 -52.47
C GLU A 262 -28.29 -62.38 -52.24
N GLU A 263 -28.13 -63.54 -52.88
CA GLU A 263 -27.12 -64.58 -52.67
C GLU A 263 -25.96 -64.48 -53.71
N PRO A 264 -24.94 -65.36 -53.71
CA PRO A 264 -23.54 -64.95 -53.78
C PRO A 264 -22.82 -65.38 -55.08
N VAL A 265 -21.61 -64.84 -55.31
CA VAL A 265 -20.63 -65.44 -56.23
C VAL A 265 -19.22 -65.34 -55.61
N GLU A 266 -18.61 -66.50 -55.40
CA GLU A 266 -17.19 -66.77 -55.09
C GLU A 266 -16.40 -67.13 -56.38
N PRO A 267 -15.07 -67.39 -56.38
CA PRO A 267 -13.94 -66.71 -55.72
C PRO A 267 -12.72 -66.50 -56.69
N GLU A 268 -11.61 -65.95 -56.16
CA GLU A 268 -10.22 -65.96 -56.72
C GLU A 268 -9.93 -65.07 -57.96
N THR A 269 -8.80 -64.36 -58.14
CA THR A 269 -7.47 -64.28 -57.52
C THR A 269 -6.78 -62.94 -57.88
N SER A 270 -5.94 -62.45 -56.96
CA SER A 270 -4.70 -61.67 -57.17
C SER A 270 -4.74 -60.34 -57.95
N ARG A 271 -4.49 -59.23 -57.25
CA ARG A 271 -3.24 -58.42 -57.36
C ARG A 271 -3.31 -57.15 -56.52
N MET A 272 -2.15 -56.82 -55.96
CA MET A 272 -1.88 -55.62 -55.18
C MET A 272 -2.32 -54.35 -55.90
N LEU A 273 -3.04 -53.49 -55.18
CA LEU A 273 -3.10 -52.06 -55.43
C LEU A 273 -3.08 -51.38 -54.05
N GLU A 274 -1.95 -50.73 -53.77
CA GLU A 274 -1.84 -49.67 -52.76
C GLU A 274 -2.99 -48.67 -52.99
N ASN A 275 -3.68 -48.26 -51.91
CA ASN A 275 -4.14 -46.87 -51.75
C ASN A 275 -4.87 -46.60 -50.42
N ASP A 276 -4.49 -45.47 -49.82
CA ASP A 276 -5.40 -44.41 -49.35
C ASP A 276 -6.23 -44.52 -48.05
N GLU A 277 -5.99 -45.46 -47.13
CA GLU A 277 -6.68 -45.41 -45.82
C GLU A 277 -5.93 -44.67 -44.69
N ASP A 278 -4.62 -44.41 -44.81
CA ASP A 278 -3.84 -43.86 -43.69
C ASP A 278 -3.68 -42.31 -43.71
N ILE A 279 -4.07 -41.65 -44.82
CA ILE A 279 -3.98 -40.18 -44.97
C ILE A 279 -5.29 -39.48 -44.57
N GLN A 280 -6.46 -40.15 -44.62
CA GLN A 280 -7.73 -39.52 -44.25
C GLN A 280 -8.02 -39.52 -42.75
N THR A 281 -7.53 -40.51 -42.00
CA THR A 281 -7.72 -40.60 -40.54
C THR A 281 -6.84 -39.61 -39.78
N THR A 282 -5.60 -39.39 -40.24
CA THR A 282 -4.65 -38.40 -39.71
C THR A 282 -5.03 -36.96 -40.06
N SER A 283 -5.61 -36.71 -41.24
CA SER A 283 -6.14 -35.39 -41.64
C SER A 283 -7.36 -34.95 -40.80
N LYS A 284 -8.31 -35.87 -40.54
CA LYS A 284 -9.50 -35.59 -39.72
C LYS A 284 -9.17 -35.36 -38.24
N THR A 285 -8.26 -36.14 -37.65
CA THR A 285 -7.80 -35.91 -36.26
C THR A 285 -6.97 -34.64 -36.13
N ARG A 286 -6.15 -34.27 -37.12
CA ARG A 286 -5.37 -33.02 -37.10
C ARG A 286 -6.26 -31.76 -37.21
N ASN A 287 -7.29 -31.78 -38.06
CA ASN A 287 -8.28 -30.70 -38.16
C ASN A 287 -9.17 -30.59 -36.90
N TRP A 288 -9.35 -31.71 -36.18
CA TRP A 288 -10.06 -31.80 -34.91
C TRP A 288 -9.29 -31.00 -33.84
N TYR A 289 -8.06 -31.37 -33.52
CA TYR A 289 -7.26 -30.65 -32.50
C TYR A 289 -7.06 -29.15 -32.82
N CYS A 290 -6.94 -28.77 -34.10
CA CYS A 290 -6.79 -27.37 -34.51
C CYS A 290 -8.05 -26.52 -34.28
N LYS A 291 -9.25 -26.99 -34.63
CA LYS A 291 -10.49 -26.21 -34.41
C LYS A 291 -10.87 -26.07 -32.92
N TYR A 292 -10.65 -27.12 -32.13
CA TYR A 292 -10.95 -27.10 -30.69
C TYR A 292 -9.91 -26.32 -29.87
N GLY A 293 -8.65 -26.29 -30.31
CA GLY A 293 -7.62 -25.42 -29.76
C GLY A 293 -7.94 -23.93 -29.94
N ILE A 294 -8.50 -23.55 -31.11
CA ILE A 294 -8.86 -22.16 -31.41
C ILE A 294 -9.95 -21.62 -30.48
N SER A 295 -11.05 -22.36 -30.24
CA SER A 295 -12.11 -21.90 -29.31
C SER A 295 -11.62 -21.78 -27.87
N MET A 296 -10.67 -22.63 -27.46
CA MET A 296 -10.07 -22.59 -26.13
C MET A 296 -9.16 -21.36 -25.97
N ILE A 297 -8.37 -21.06 -27.00
CA ILE A 297 -7.57 -19.83 -27.10
C ILE A 297 -8.47 -18.59 -27.10
N ILE A 298 -9.61 -18.64 -27.82
CA ILE A 298 -10.61 -17.55 -27.82
C ILE A 298 -11.20 -17.34 -26.42
N ALA A 299 -11.47 -18.38 -25.63
CA ALA A 299 -11.97 -18.19 -24.27
C ALA A 299 -10.87 -17.65 -23.32
N LEU A 300 -9.65 -18.20 -23.41
CA LEU A 300 -8.52 -17.80 -22.56
C LEU A 300 -7.97 -16.41 -22.88
N ILE A 301 -8.23 -15.86 -24.07
CA ILE A 301 -7.78 -14.52 -24.49
C ILE A 301 -8.96 -13.55 -24.59
N GLY A 302 -10.07 -13.99 -25.19
CA GLY A 302 -11.24 -13.16 -25.45
C GLY A 302 -11.98 -12.74 -24.18
N LEU A 303 -12.14 -13.63 -23.19
CA LEU A 303 -12.77 -13.26 -21.91
C LEU A 303 -11.95 -12.19 -21.15
N PRO A 304 -10.62 -12.33 -21.00
CA PRO A 304 -9.78 -11.25 -20.50
C PRO A 304 -9.92 -9.92 -21.26
N ILE A 305 -9.92 -9.97 -22.60
CA ILE A 305 -10.09 -8.75 -23.42
C ILE A 305 -11.44 -8.09 -23.12
N VAL A 306 -12.52 -8.88 -23.03
CA VAL A 306 -13.84 -8.36 -22.66
C VAL A 306 -13.81 -7.75 -21.26
N ALA A 307 -13.19 -8.39 -20.27
CA ALA A 307 -13.07 -7.84 -18.92
C ALA A 307 -12.32 -6.48 -18.92
N VAL A 308 -11.21 -6.38 -19.67
CA VAL A 308 -10.44 -5.12 -19.84
C VAL A 308 -11.27 -4.04 -20.55
N LEU A 309 -11.97 -4.40 -21.63
CA LEU A 309 -12.83 -3.46 -22.37
C LEU A 309 -14.00 -2.97 -21.54
N VAL A 310 -14.66 -3.86 -20.78
CA VAL A 310 -15.76 -3.47 -19.89
C VAL A 310 -15.20 -2.60 -18.77
N SER A 311 -14.12 -3.00 -18.09
CA SER A 311 -13.51 -2.20 -17.02
C SER A 311 -13.16 -0.79 -17.50
N SER A 312 -12.46 -0.67 -18.63
CA SER A 312 -12.08 0.62 -19.24
C SER A 312 -13.27 1.47 -19.71
N SER A 313 -14.44 0.88 -19.94
CA SER A 313 -15.68 1.58 -20.30
C SER A 313 -16.55 1.98 -19.09
N THR A 314 -16.24 1.48 -17.89
CA THR A 314 -16.98 1.80 -16.67
C THR A 314 -16.39 3.00 -15.94
N SER A 315 -17.16 3.59 -15.01
CA SER A 315 -16.63 4.69 -14.20
C SER A 315 -15.44 4.21 -13.35
N PRO A 316 -14.41 5.05 -13.12
CA PRO A 316 -13.25 4.65 -12.34
C PRO A 316 -13.61 4.09 -10.96
N LEU A 317 -14.62 4.68 -10.29
CA LEU A 317 -15.10 4.20 -9.01
C LEU A 317 -15.58 2.74 -9.06
N ILE A 318 -16.37 2.39 -10.07
CA ILE A 318 -16.88 1.01 -10.24
C ILE A 318 -15.73 0.06 -10.57
N ALA A 319 -14.87 0.42 -11.52
CA ALA A 319 -13.73 -0.40 -11.93
C ALA A 319 -12.76 -0.69 -10.78
N TYR A 320 -12.34 0.33 -10.04
CA TYR A 320 -11.44 0.14 -8.90
C TYR A 320 -12.10 -0.65 -7.75
N SER A 321 -13.39 -0.44 -7.48
CA SER A 321 -14.12 -1.21 -6.46
C SER A 321 -14.35 -2.67 -6.89
N ALA A 322 -14.49 -2.93 -8.20
CA ALA A 322 -14.65 -4.26 -8.79
C ALA A 322 -13.34 -5.04 -8.92
N LEU A 323 -12.21 -4.33 -8.96
CA LEU A 323 -10.91 -4.88 -9.33
C LEU A 323 -10.57 -6.18 -8.58
N ASN A 324 -10.21 -7.22 -9.32
CA ASN A 324 -9.50 -8.39 -8.84
C ASN A 324 -8.00 -8.12 -8.98
N THR A 325 -7.34 -7.78 -7.87
CA THR A 325 -5.94 -7.34 -7.88
C THR A 325 -4.99 -8.43 -8.37
N SER A 326 -5.20 -9.68 -7.98
CA SER A 326 -4.40 -10.82 -8.44
C SER A 326 -4.44 -10.96 -9.97
N LEU A 327 -5.62 -10.80 -10.57
CA LEU A 327 -5.77 -10.83 -12.03
C LEU A 327 -5.14 -9.61 -12.68
N ASN A 328 -5.30 -8.45 -12.06
CA ASN A 328 -4.75 -7.19 -12.55
C ASN A 328 -3.21 -7.20 -12.55
N GLU A 329 -2.58 -7.76 -11.52
CA GLU A 329 -1.12 -7.98 -11.48
C GLU A 329 -0.67 -8.90 -12.63
N LEU A 330 -1.41 -9.98 -12.89
CA LEU A 330 -1.13 -10.88 -14.03
C LEU A 330 -1.27 -10.17 -15.38
N PHE A 331 -2.15 -9.17 -15.48
CA PHE A 331 -2.41 -8.39 -16.69
C PHE A 331 -1.61 -7.08 -16.75
N ALA A 332 -0.53 -6.94 -15.99
CA ALA A 332 0.30 -5.74 -15.96
C ALA A 332 -0.53 -4.44 -15.79
N HIS A 333 -1.47 -4.50 -14.84
CA HIS A 333 -2.38 -3.42 -14.46
C HIS A 333 -3.42 -3.00 -15.53
N ALA A 334 -3.67 -3.82 -16.55
CA ALA A 334 -4.60 -3.48 -17.63
C ALA A 334 -6.08 -3.36 -17.23
N LEU A 335 -6.50 -3.89 -16.07
CA LEU A 335 -7.87 -3.75 -15.56
C LEU A 335 -8.09 -2.43 -14.84
N GLN A 336 -7.04 -1.69 -14.51
CA GLN A 336 -7.15 -0.39 -13.86
C GLN A 336 -7.48 0.70 -14.88
N PRO A 337 -8.49 1.55 -14.61
CA PRO A 337 -8.71 2.78 -15.36
C PRO A 337 -7.45 3.64 -15.30
N ARG A 338 -6.98 4.10 -16.46
CA ARG A 338 -5.93 5.13 -16.49
C ARG A 338 -6.55 6.46 -16.13
N LEU A 339 -5.71 7.35 -15.57
CA LEU A 339 -6.07 8.76 -15.45
C LEU A 339 -6.51 9.27 -16.83
N PRO A 340 -7.59 10.08 -16.90
CA PRO A 340 -8.02 10.65 -18.16
C PRO A 340 -6.83 11.33 -18.83
N ASN A 341 -6.66 11.14 -20.14
CA ASN A 341 -5.69 11.92 -20.92
C ASN A 341 -6.08 13.39 -20.79
N MET A 342 -5.50 14.07 -19.82
CA MET A 342 -5.78 15.46 -19.57
C MET A 342 -5.06 16.24 -20.68
N SER A 343 -5.86 16.77 -21.62
CA SER A 343 -5.34 17.62 -22.70
C SER A 343 -4.85 18.93 -22.10
N TYR A 344 -3.54 19.13 -22.05
CA TYR A 344 -2.95 20.28 -21.38
C TYR A 344 -2.34 21.27 -22.37
N SER A 345 -2.67 22.55 -22.20
CA SER A 345 -1.95 23.65 -22.84
C SER A 345 -0.52 23.75 -22.30
N LEU A 346 0.44 23.95 -23.21
CA LEU A 346 1.83 24.27 -22.93
C LEU A 346 2.03 25.80 -22.80
N PRO A 347 3.01 26.28 -22.01
CA PRO A 347 3.87 25.56 -21.07
C PRO A 347 3.24 25.44 -19.67
N TRP A 348 3.52 24.35 -18.98
CA TRP A 348 2.97 24.04 -17.65
C TRP A 348 3.92 24.16 -16.45
N PRO A 349 5.27 24.07 -16.60
CA PRO A 349 6.19 24.17 -15.47
C PRO A 349 6.08 25.49 -14.70
N GLU A 350 5.75 26.58 -15.39
CA GLU A 350 5.54 27.93 -14.80
C GLU A 350 4.40 27.97 -13.76
N LYS A 351 3.53 26.96 -13.70
CA LYS A 351 2.53 26.84 -12.62
C LYS A 351 3.15 26.44 -11.28
N PHE A 352 4.30 25.78 -11.31
CA PHE A 352 4.98 25.21 -10.15
C PHE A 352 6.26 25.98 -9.79
N ILE A 353 6.82 26.73 -10.74
CA ILE A 353 7.97 27.61 -10.53
C ILE A 353 7.47 29.05 -10.35
N HIS A 354 7.90 29.73 -9.30
CA HIS A 354 7.43 31.09 -9.01
C HIS A 354 8.29 32.15 -9.72
N SER A 355 8.02 32.39 -11.00
CA SER A 355 8.80 33.30 -11.85
C SER A 355 8.81 34.76 -11.39
N ALA A 356 7.90 35.17 -10.51
CA ALA A 356 7.87 36.51 -9.94
C ALA A 356 8.93 36.74 -8.85
N THR A 357 9.54 35.68 -8.31
CA THR A 357 10.57 35.81 -7.26
C THR A 357 11.81 34.95 -7.51
N GLU A 358 11.72 33.93 -8.35
CA GLU A 358 12.85 33.05 -8.69
C GLU A 358 13.44 33.46 -10.04
N GLU A 359 14.76 33.67 -10.09
CA GLU A 359 15.50 33.84 -11.34
C GLU A 359 16.02 32.49 -11.82
N TYR A 360 15.55 32.02 -12.97
CA TYR A 360 15.91 30.70 -13.48
C TYR A 360 15.99 30.62 -15.00
N THR A 361 16.62 29.56 -15.47
CA THR A 361 16.61 29.12 -16.87
C THR A 361 16.22 27.65 -16.93
N LEU A 362 15.13 27.35 -17.65
CA LEU A 362 14.67 25.98 -17.89
C LEU A 362 15.57 25.25 -18.89
N PHE A 363 15.74 23.94 -18.70
CA PHE A 363 16.47 23.09 -19.65
C PHE A 363 15.57 22.48 -20.73
N GLY A 364 14.26 22.69 -20.67
CA GLY A 364 13.29 22.28 -21.70
C GLY A 364 11.87 22.77 -21.39
N ASP A 365 10.96 22.65 -22.35
CA ASP A 365 9.60 23.22 -22.25
C ASP A 365 8.66 22.41 -21.35
N ASN A 366 8.99 21.13 -21.11
CA ASN A 366 8.17 20.16 -20.41
C ASN A 366 8.87 19.55 -19.18
N THR A 367 9.66 20.36 -18.50
CA THR A 367 10.43 19.93 -17.33
C THR A 367 10.42 20.98 -16.23
N LEU A 368 10.50 20.54 -14.97
CA LEU A 368 10.81 21.39 -13.82
C LEU A 368 12.34 21.57 -13.64
N TYR A 369 13.12 20.77 -14.38
CA TYR A 369 14.58 20.82 -14.40
C TYR A 369 15.08 22.18 -14.91
N ARG A 370 15.73 22.92 -14.01
CA ARG A 370 16.17 24.29 -14.25
C ARG A 370 17.46 24.62 -13.52
N ARG A 371 18.07 25.73 -13.93
CA ARG A 371 19.15 26.41 -13.22
C ARG A 371 18.59 27.65 -12.55
N THR A 372 18.74 27.76 -11.24
CA THR A 372 18.32 28.93 -10.46
C THR A 372 19.54 29.79 -10.15
N THR A 373 19.49 31.07 -10.53
CA THR A 373 20.59 32.03 -10.43
C THR A 373 20.37 33.10 -9.36
N GLY A 374 19.19 33.15 -8.74
CA GLY A 374 18.91 34.13 -7.70
C GLY A 374 17.44 34.18 -7.31
N PHE A 375 17.15 35.06 -6.35
CA PHE A 375 15.80 35.38 -5.91
C PHE A 375 15.67 36.90 -5.72
N HIS A 376 14.51 37.46 -6.08
CA HIS A 376 14.21 38.90 -5.98
C HIS A 376 12.80 39.15 -5.43
N GLY A 377 12.44 40.43 -5.31
CA GLY A 377 11.16 40.88 -4.76
C GLY A 377 11.20 41.13 -3.26
N ASP A 378 10.07 41.60 -2.74
CA ASP A 378 9.89 41.97 -1.33
C ASP A 378 10.16 40.79 -0.40
N ILE A 379 10.75 41.08 0.75
CA ILE A 379 11.08 40.08 1.77
C ILE A 379 10.00 40.02 2.87
N ALA A 380 9.68 38.81 3.32
CA ALA A 380 8.84 38.54 4.49
C ALA A 380 9.64 38.58 5.79
N PHE A 381 10.89 38.13 5.73
CA PHE A 381 11.88 38.20 6.80
C PHE A 381 13.28 38.19 6.19
N ASP A 382 14.30 38.52 6.99
CA ASP A 382 15.70 38.40 6.58
C ASP A 382 16.52 37.65 7.63
N VAL A 383 17.62 37.07 7.17
CA VAL A 383 18.63 36.43 8.02
C VAL A 383 19.97 37.05 7.63
N ASN A 384 20.64 37.71 8.57
CA ASN A 384 21.93 38.32 8.32
C ASN A 384 22.99 37.24 8.02
N VAL A 385 23.45 37.21 6.77
CA VAL A 385 24.45 36.27 6.23
C VAL A 385 25.50 37.06 5.45
N SER A 386 26.77 36.65 5.55
CA SER A 386 27.90 37.24 4.83
C SER A 386 28.74 36.15 4.16
N SER A 387 29.29 36.44 2.97
CA SER A 387 30.20 35.53 2.25
C SER A 387 31.46 35.18 3.04
N ASP A 388 31.96 36.13 3.84
CA ASP A 388 33.23 35.99 4.58
C ASP A 388 33.06 35.16 5.86
N ASN A 389 31.82 35.03 6.34
CA ASN A 389 31.45 34.18 7.47
C ASN A 389 30.11 33.47 7.21
N PRO A 390 30.10 32.45 6.33
CA PRO A 390 28.90 31.71 5.99
C PRO A 390 28.42 30.90 7.20
N PRO A 391 27.12 30.90 7.55
CA PRO A 391 26.61 30.15 8.69
C PRO A 391 26.64 28.64 8.41
N ASN A 392 26.70 27.85 9.48
CA ASN A 392 26.31 26.44 9.42
C ASN A 392 24.80 26.34 9.16
N VAL A 393 24.35 25.21 8.62
CA VAL A 393 22.93 24.93 8.40
C VAL A 393 22.59 23.57 9.01
N LEU A 394 21.61 23.56 9.89
CA LEU A 394 21.11 22.38 10.60
C LEU A 394 19.64 22.19 10.26
N VAL A 395 19.29 21.02 9.74
CA VAL A 395 17.90 20.60 9.53
C VAL A 395 17.60 19.48 10.52
N LEU A 396 16.81 19.79 11.56
CA LEU A 396 16.31 18.83 12.54
C LEU A 396 14.93 18.36 12.12
N VAL A 397 14.80 17.07 11.85
CA VAL A 397 13.56 16.43 11.48
C VAL A 397 13.11 15.55 12.63
N ILE A 398 11.96 15.87 13.18
CA ILE A 398 11.40 15.25 14.38
C ILE A 398 10.33 14.24 13.94
N GLU A 399 10.60 12.96 14.17
CA GLU A 399 9.71 11.84 13.88
C GLU A 399 8.27 12.11 14.36
N SER A 400 7.31 11.97 13.46
CA SER A 400 5.86 12.04 13.71
C SER A 400 5.36 13.34 14.37
N PHE A 401 6.09 14.47 14.25
CA PHE A 401 5.79 15.73 14.93
C PHE A 401 4.70 16.57 14.22
N ARG A 402 3.46 16.34 14.63
CA ARG A 402 2.27 17.04 14.13
C ARG A 402 2.15 18.48 14.66
N PHE A 403 1.55 19.35 13.85
CA PHE A 403 1.29 20.77 14.16
C PHE A 403 0.65 20.98 15.53
N HIS A 404 -0.35 20.16 15.86
CA HIS A 404 -1.18 20.36 17.04
C HIS A 404 -0.60 19.81 18.34
N ASP A 405 0.63 19.30 18.32
CA ASP A 405 1.38 19.06 19.56
C ASP A 405 1.88 20.39 20.17
N SER A 406 2.05 21.44 19.35
CA SER A 406 2.48 22.77 19.77
C SER A 406 1.28 23.68 20.05
N ARG A 407 1.12 24.09 21.31
CA ARG A 407 0.11 25.09 21.69
C ARG A 407 0.39 26.44 21.04
N TYR A 408 1.67 26.81 20.89
CA TYR A 408 2.06 28.07 20.24
C TYR A 408 1.63 28.14 18.77
N LEU A 409 1.77 27.03 18.03
CA LEU A 409 1.33 26.97 16.63
C LEU A 409 -0.19 26.96 16.51
N VAL A 410 -0.90 26.17 17.34
CA VAL A 410 -2.38 26.13 17.37
C VAL A 410 -2.99 27.47 17.78
N GLY A 411 -2.35 28.15 18.72
CA GLY A 411 -2.81 29.42 19.26
C GLY A 411 -3.92 29.28 20.30
N GLU A 412 -4.09 30.33 21.12
CA GLU A 412 -4.95 30.26 22.30
C GLU A 412 -6.44 30.02 22.03
N LYS A 413 -6.91 30.44 20.84
CA LYS A 413 -8.30 30.24 20.45
C LYS A 413 -8.64 28.78 20.20
N ASP A 414 -7.66 27.98 19.77
CA ASP A 414 -7.79 26.55 19.48
C ASP A 414 -9.13 26.19 18.80
N PRO A 415 -9.37 26.68 17.57
CA PRO A 415 -10.68 26.63 16.94
C PRO A 415 -11.21 25.21 16.71
N SER A 416 -10.32 24.22 16.56
CA SER A 416 -10.67 22.79 16.46
C SER A 416 -10.66 22.06 17.81
N ASN A 417 -10.51 22.78 18.93
CA ASN A 417 -10.51 22.24 20.29
C ASN A 417 -9.49 21.08 20.49
N LEU A 418 -8.32 21.19 19.88
CA LEU A 418 -7.28 20.16 19.86
C LEU A 418 -6.66 19.93 21.25
N PHE A 419 -6.66 20.96 22.10
CA PHE A 419 -6.20 20.89 23.48
C PHE A 419 -7.35 20.71 24.48
N LYS A 420 -8.61 20.59 24.03
CA LYS A 420 -9.78 20.33 24.90
C LYS A 420 -9.92 21.33 26.06
N GLY A 421 -9.56 22.59 25.82
CA GLY A 421 -9.55 23.65 26.84
C GLY A 421 -8.40 23.57 27.87
N ALA A 422 -7.50 22.59 27.75
CA ALA A 422 -6.34 22.47 28.61
C ALA A 422 -5.34 23.62 28.36
N LYS A 423 -4.85 24.22 29.45
CA LYS A 423 -3.86 25.31 29.42
C LYS A 423 -2.44 24.75 29.55
N LEU A 424 -2.08 23.83 28.66
CA LEU A 424 -0.75 23.22 28.60
C LEU A 424 -0.27 23.14 27.16
N THR A 425 1.02 22.84 26.97
CA THR A 425 1.60 22.48 25.69
C THR A 425 2.32 21.14 25.84
N ILE A 426 2.34 20.34 24.77
CA ILE A 426 3.06 19.06 24.76
C ILE A 426 4.53 19.29 24.43
N THR A 427 4.86 20.40 23.77
CA THR A 427 6.22 20.72 23.30
C THR A 427 6.69 22.09 23.79
N PRO A 428 6.86 22.29 25.11
CA PRO A 428 7.25 23.60 25.65
C PRO A 428 8.62 24.10 25.17
N ASN A 429 9.57 23.20 24.87
CA ASN A 429 10.89 23.62 24.40
C ASN A 429 10.85 24.04 22.93
N PHE A 430 10.15 23.30 22.08
CA PHE A 430 9.88 23.73 20.71
C PHE A 430 9.17 25.09 20.71
N ASP A 431 8.10 25.25 21.51
CA ASP A 431 7.34 26.52 21.59
C ASP A 431 8.26 27.70 21.99
N LYS A 432 9.11 27.49 23.00
CA LYS A 432 10.13 28.46 23.45
C LYS A 432 11.06 28.89 22.31
N TRP A 433 11.54 27.93 21.52
CA TRP A 433 12.47 28.20 20.43
C TRP A 433 11.78 28.77 19.18
N ALA A 434 10.56 28.32 18.88
CA ALA A 434 9.77 28.83 17.77
C ALA A 434 9.40 30.30 17.97
N GLN A 435 9.11 30.74 19.20
CA GLN A 435 8.89 32.14 19.55
C GLN A 435 10.11 33.04 19.31
N ARG A 436 11.31 32.47 19.25
CA ARG A 436 12.57 33.18 18.97
C ARG A 436 12.96 33.14 17.50
N GLY A 437 12.24 32.35 16.70
CA GLY A 437 12.49 32.13 15.28
C GLY A 437 11.39 32.71 14.40
N ILE A 438 11.22 32.08 13.23
CA ILE A 438 10.12 32.26 12.29
C ILE A 438 9.27 30.99 12.34
N ALA A 439 8.11 31.07 12.98
CA ALA A 439 7.22 29.93 13.13
C ALA A 439 6.40 29.68 11.86
N LEU A 440 6.24 28.41 11.48
CA LEU A 440 5.47 27.99 10.31
C LEU A 440 4.16 27.35 10.80
N ARG A 441 3.07 28.13 10.84
CA ARG A 441 1.78 27.70 11.42
C ARG A 441 0.97 26.81 10.49
N ASN A 442 1.13 27.00 9.19
CA ASN A 442 0.38 26.28 8.15
C ASN A 442 1.35 25.50 7.27
N PHE A 443 2.12 24.63 7.92
CA PHE A 443 3.22 23.87 7.34
C PHE A 443 2.83 22.40 7.15
N TRP A 444 3.05 21.89 5.94
CA TRP A 444 2.58 20.58 5.51
C TRP A 444 3.74 19.68 5.07
N SER A 445 3.48 18.38 5.12
CA SER A 445 4.33 17.33 4.59
C SER A 445 3.53 16.31 3.79
N SER A 446 4.21 15.26 3.34
CA SER A 446 3.61 14.06 2.77
C SER A 446 3.94 12.82 3.61
N TRP A 447 3.03 11.85 3.64
CA TRP A 447 3.17 10.63 4.46
C TRP A 447 3.79 9.47 3.65
N ARG A 448 4.83 8.71 4.07
CA ARG A 448 5.58 8.61 5.35
C ARG A 448 7.07 9.03 5.25
N THR A 449 7.88 8.90 6.31
CA THR A 449 9.23 9.48 6.53
C THR A 449 10.13 9.63 5.29
N SER A 450 10.36 8.59 4.48
CA SER A 450 11.19 8.70 3.26
C SER A 450 10.71 9.78 2.27
N ARG A 451 9.40 10.04 2.24
CA ARG A 451 8.81 11.12 1.43
C ARG A 451 9.12 12.50 1.97
N SER A 452 9.34 12.61 3.28
CA SER A 452 9.89 13.82 3.86
C SER A 452 11.31 14.06 3.36
N VAL A 453 12.13 13.01 3.19
CA VAL A 453 13.48 13.17 2.60
C VAL A 453 13.39 13.70 1.17
N GLU A 454 12.51 13.11 0.33
CA GLU A 454 12.25 13.59 -1.04
C GLU A 454 11.81 15.06 -1.08
N SER A 455 10.82 15.42 -0.25
CA SER A 455 10.29 16.77 -0.22
C SER A 455 11.28 17.77 0.39
N LEU A 456 11.71 17.54 1.63
CA LEU A 456 12.53 18.47 2.39
C LEU A 456 13.92 18.68 1.78
N LEU A 457 14.58 17.60 1.31
CA LEU A 457 15.95 17.70 0.81
C LEU A 457 16.04 18.00 -0.68
N PHE A 458 15.08 17.55 -1.49
CA PHE A 458 15.14 17.69 -2.95
C PHE A 458 14.03 18.58 -3.52
N ALA A 459 13.14 19.12 -2.68
CA ALA A 459 12.03 19.99 -3.05
C ALA A 459 11.01 19.35 -4.00
N GLN A 460 10.90 18.03 -3.98
CA GLN A 460 10.03 17.28 -4.90
C GLN A 460 8.67 17.00 -4.26
N ILE A 461 7.65 16.87 -5.11
CA ILE A 461 6.44 16.20 -4.65
C ILE A 461 6.76 14.70 -4.63
N PRO A 462 6.64 14.02 -3.47
CA PRO A 462 7.21 12.70 -3.32
C PRO A 462 6.58 11.64 -4.23
N TYR A 463 7.34 10.59 -4.52
CA TYR A 463 6.95 9.48 -5.37
C TYR A 463 5.58 8.91 -4.97
N ASP A 464 4.69 8.80 -5.95
CA ASP A 464 3.30 8.41 -5.73
C ASP A 464 3.14 6.87 -5.73
N SER A 465 3.27 6.25 -4.55
CA SER A 465 3.07 4.80 -4.38
C SER A 465 2.65 4.46 -2.95
N THR A 466 1.84 3.43 -2.77
CA THR A 466 1.49 2.94 -1.43
C THR A 466 2.61 2.09 -0.81
N SER A 467 3.50 1.53 -1.62
CA SER A 467 4.48 0.53 -1.19
C SER A 467 5.94 0.95 -1.37
N LYS A 468 6.23 1.89 -2.26
CA LYS A 468 7.59 2.37 -2.55
C LYS A 468 7.71 3.86 -2.29
N SER A 469 8.94 4.35 -2.15
CA SER A 469 9.31 5.77 -2.15
C SER A 469 10.28 6.05 -3.30
N GLY A 470 10.70 7.31 -3.44
CA GLY A 470 11.81 7.69 -4.32
C GLY A 470 13.17 7.10 -3.88
N MET A 471 13.26 6.51 -2.69
CA MET A 471 14.50 5.92 -2.17
C MET A 471 14.54 4.39 -2.29
N SER A 472 13.39 3.74 -2.51
CA SER A 472 13.31 2.28 -2.58
C SER A 472 14.27 1.70 -3.62
N GLY A 473 15.02 0.68 -3.21
CA GLY A 473 16.11 0.08 -4.00
C GLY A 473 17.39 0.92 -4.06
N GLY A 474 17.53 1.96 -3.24
CA GLY A 474 18.70 2.83 -3.11
C GLY A 474 18.84 3.87 -4.22
N ARG A 475 18.33 3.59 -5.44
CA ARG A 475 18.34 4.48 -6.61
C ARG A 475 19.72 5.08 -6.95
N ASN A 476 20.79 4.32 -6.73
CA ASN A 476 22.17 4.79 -6.89
C ASN A 476 22.52 5.37 -8.28
N GLN A 477 21.73 5.06 -9.32
CA GLN A 477 21.93 5.58 -10.68
C GLN A 477 21.12 6.86 -10.98
N THR A 478 20.11 7.17 -10.15
CA THR A 478 19.28 8.35 -10.31
C THR A 478 20.06 9.59 -9.90
N LYS A 479 20.15 10.58 -10.79
CA LYS A 479 20.78 11.87 -10.46
C LYS A 479 19.76 12.78 -9.79
N LEU A 480 20.10 13.30 -8.62
CA LEU A 480 19.31 14.28 -7.87
C LEU A 480 20.11 15.56 -7.60
N SER A 481 19.39 16.64 -7.36
CA SER A 481 19.98 17.91 -6.95
C SER A 481 19.07 18.61 -5.95
N GLY A 482 19.55 18.71 -4.72
CA GLY A 482 18.84 19.27 -3.58
C GLY A 482 19.78 19.98 -2.61
N LEU A 483 19.39 20.04 -1.32
CA LEU A 483 20.15 20.66 -0.24
C LEU A 483 21.60 20.15 -0.16
N PRO A 484 21.89 18.83 -0.18
CA PRO A 484 23.28 18.37 -0.15
C PRO A 484 24.08 18.92 -1.33
N GLN A 485 23.58 18.83 -2.57
CA GLN A 485 24.29 19.33 -3.76
C GLN A 485 24.47 20.86 -3.72
N LEU A 486 23.45 21.60 -3.27
CA LEU A 486 23.52 23.05 -3.08
C LEU A 486 24.67 23.41 -2.15
N PHE A 487 24.75 22.78 -0.98
CA PHE A 487 25.74 23.10 0.03
C PHE A 487 27.14 22.56 -0.31
N THR A 488 27.27 21.38 -0.93
CA THR A 488 28.54 20.89 -1.49
C THR A 488 29.10 21.88 -2.50
N LYS A 489 28.27 22.41 -3.42
CA LYS A 489 28.72 23.40 -4.41
C LYS A 489 29.18 24.72 -3.77
N LYS A 490 28.72 25.01 -2.57
CA LYS A 490 29.13 26.16 -1.75
C LYS A 490 30.31 25.86 -0.82
N GLY A 491 30.91 24.67 -0.90
CA GLY A 491 32.07 24.28 -0.11
C GLY A 491 31.78 23.84 1.33
N TYR A 492 30.52 23.50 1.64
CA TYR A 492 30.12 22.99 2.94
C TYR A 492 30.52 21.51 3.08
N GLU A 493 30.84 21.08 4.29
CA GLU A 493 30.83 19.64 4.64
C GLU A 493 29.38 19.18 4.85
N THR A 494 29.02 18.02 4.31
CA THR A 494 27.64 17.51 4.34
C THR A 494 27.50 16.28 5.23
N PHE A 495 26.54 16.33 6.15
CA PHE A 495 26.29 15.28 7.13
C PHE A 495 24.81 14.87 7.11
N PHE A 496 24.56 13.56 7.13
CA PHE A 496 23.27 13.01 7.49
C PHE A 496 23.42 12.15 8.74
N THR A 497 22.54 12.34 9.72
CA THR A 497 22.62 11.62 10.99
C THR A 497 21.22 11.16 11.40
N THR A 498 21.09 9.96 11.95
CA THR A 498 19.83 9.49 12.51
C THR A 498 20.08 8.42 13.58
N GLY A 499 19.23 8.43 14.61
CA GLY A 499 19.19 7.33 15.57
C GLY A 499 18.60 6.04 14.99
N CYS A 500 17.96 6.12 13.82
CA CYS A 500 17.24 5.03 13.19
C CYS A 500 18.16 4.09 12.39
N LYS A 501 17.73 2.85 12.21
CA LYS A 501 18.27 1.94 11.20
C LYS A 501 18.12 2.56 9.80
N THR A 502 19.16 2.45 9.00
CA THR A 502 19.19 3.00 7.63
C THR A 502 19.06 1.95 6.55
N ASP A 503 18.98 0.66 6.89
CA ASP A 503 18.62 -0.40 5.93
C ASP A 503 17.13 -0.34 5.54
N TYR A 504 16.32 0.36 6.36
CA TYR A 504 14.95 0.73 6.03
C TYR A 504 14.90 1.59 4.77
N ASP A 505 14.08 1.15 3.80
CA ASP A 505 13.87 1.81 2.51
C ASP A 505 15.19 2.18 1.78
N ALA A 506 16.25 1.40 2.05
CA ALA A 506 17.59 1.52 1.49
C ALA A 506 18.26 2.90 1.68
N TRP A 507 18.04 3.58 2.82
CA TRP A 507 18.70 4.85 3.15
C TRP A 507 20.23 4.73 3.21
N ASP A 508 20.75 3.58 3.64
CA ASP A 508 22.18 3.26 3.71
C ASP A 508 22.87 3.23 2.34
N LEU A 509 22.12 2.91 1.28
CA LEU A 509 22.57 2.98 -0.12
C LEU A 509 22.31 4.36 -0.72
N PHE A 510 21.13 4.91 -0.47
CA PHE A 510 20.68 6.17 -1.06
C PHE A 510 21.48 7.37 -0.54
N LEU A 511 21.59 7.58 0.77
CA LEU A 511 22.14 8.82 1.31
C LEU A 511 23.62 9.06 0.93
N PRO A 512 24.53 8.06 0.99
CA PRO A 512 25.93 8.26 0.58
C PRO A 512 26.11 8.57 -0.91
N THR A 513 25.21 8.06 -1.76
CA THR A 513 25.27 8.28 -3.22
C THR A 513 24.64 9.60 -3.66
N HIS A 514 23.88 10.25 -2.77
CA HIS A 514 23.11 11.47 -3.07
C HIS A 514 23.60 12.71 -2.29
N GLY A 515 24.93 12.81 -2.11
CA GLY A 515 25.60 14.07 -1.79
C GLY A 515 25.89 14.31 -0.31
N PHE A 516 25.83 13.28 0.54
CA PHE A 516 26.29 13.35 1.92
C PHE A 516 27.69 12.74 2.08
N ASP A 517 28.65 13.54 2.55
CA ASP A 517 30.04 13.11 2.80
C ASP A 517 30.12 12.12 3.98
N THR A 518 29.22 12.25 4.95
CA THR A 518 29.19 11.40 6.15
C THR A 518 27.76 11.07 6.54
N VAL A 519 27.48 9.78 6.70
CA VAL A 519 26.19 9.26 7.16
C VAL A 519 26.39 8.49 8.46
N TRP A 520 25.69 8.89 9.53
CA TRP A 520 25.62 8.14 10.79
C TRP A 520 24.21 7.58 10.96
N GLY A 521 24.05 6.27 10.76
CA GLY A 521 22.85 5.56 11.16
C GLY A 521 22.95 5.05 12.60
N ARG A 522 21.96 4.26 13.01
CA ARG A 522 21.91 3.60 14.33
C ARG A 522 23.24 2.95 14.71
N ASN A 523 23.83 2.15 13.82
CA ASN A 523 25.01 1.35 14.14
C ASN A 523 26.24 2.23 14.43
N GLU A 524 26.44 3.28 13.63
CA GLU A 524 27.51 4.26 13.80
C GLU A 524 27.31 5.04 15.10
N MET A 525 26.09 5.50 15.38
CA MET A 525 25.77 6.21 16.61
C MET A 525 25.94 5.35 17.86
N MET A 526 25.55 4.07 17.83
CA MET A 526 25.76 3.15 18.95
C MET A 526 27.25 2.97 19.23
N LYS A 527 28.09 2.78 18.20
CA LYS A 527 29.56 2.70 18.37
C LYS A 527 30.15 3.99 18.96
N LEU A 528 29.66 5.15 18.53
CA LEU A 528 30.07 6.44 19.08
C LEU A 528 29.65 6.58 20.54
N ALA A 529 28.42 6.20 20.90
CA ALA A 529 27.96 6.22 22.29
C ALA A 529 28.75 5.26 23.19
N GLU A 530 29.08 4.06 22.71
CA GLU A 530 29.92 3.11 23.46
C GLU A 530 31.32 3.67 23.70
N LYS A 531 31.92 4.27 22.66
CA LYS A 531 33.28 4.82 22.71
C LYS A 531 33.37 6.12 23.52
N ASP A 532 32.47 7.06 23.28
CA ASP A 532 32.58 8.45 23.72
C ASP A 532 31.73 8.74 24.96
N LEU A 533 30.63 8.00 25.17
CA LEU A 533 29.72 8.16 26.32
C LEU A 533 29.81 7.00 27.32
N GLY A 534 30.57 5.94 27.02
CA GLY A 534 30.78 4.80 27.90
C GLY A 534 29.56 3.89 28.07
N ILE A 535 28.60 3.96 27.14
CA ILE A 535 27.44 3.06 27.12
C ILE A 535 27.93 1.62 26.88
N LYS A 536 27.42 0.67 27.65
CA LYS A 536 27.77 -0.75 27.49
C LYS A 536 26.82 -1.41 26.49
N PRO A 537 27.28 -2.39 25.69
CA PRO A 537 26.40 -3.12 24.76
C PRO A 537 25.16 -3.75 25.44
N SER A 538 25.27 -4.16 26.70
CA SER A 538 24.17 -4.72 27.49
C SER A 538 23.09 -3.71 27.87
N GLU A 539 23.36 -2.40 27.79
CA GLU A 539 22.42 -1.34 28.18
C GLU A 539 21.46 -0.95 27.06
N TRP A 540 21.75 -1.31 25.81
CA TRP A 540 20.90 -0.99 24.65
C TRP A 540 19.50 -1.58 24.78
N TYR A 541 19.42 -2.89 24.98
CA TYR A 541 18.16 -3.64 25.09
C TYR A 541 17.99 -4.35 26.44
N GLY A 542 18.93 -4.11 27.39
CA GLY A 542 18.82 -4.58 28.76
C GLY A 542 17.99 -3.63 29.63
N VAL A 543 18.23 -3.68 30.95
CA VAL A 543 17.43 -2.95 31.96
C VAL A 543 17.37 -1.44 31.72
N GLU A 544 18.39 -0.85 31.12
CA GLU A 544 18.42 0.60 30.86
C GLU A 544 17.57 1.04 29.66
N HIS A 545 17.25 0.12 28.74
CA HIS A 545 16.48 0.38 27.53
C HIS A 545 16.99 1.60 26.74
N ARG A 546 18.30 1.69 26.47
CA ARG A 546 18.90 2.83 25.74
C ARG A 546 18.53 2.87 24.25
N ALA A 547 17.91 1.81 23.73
CA ALA A 547 17.42 1.71 22.37
C ALA A 547 16.01 1.12 22.31
N LEU A 548 15.32 1.45 21.21
CA LEU A 548 14.07 0.85 20.74
C LEU A 548 14.33 -0.03 19.51
N ASN A 549 13.31 -0.74 19.04
CA ASN A 549 13.40 -1.63 17.87
C ASN A 549 13.97 -0.93 16.61
N TRP A 550 13.68 0.36 16.45
CA TRP A 550 14.09 1.17 15.31
C TRP A 550 15.46 1.82 15.47
N GLY A 551 15.95 2.02 16.68
CA GLY A 551 17.09 2.93 16.87
C GLY A 551 17.49 3.18 18.32
N LEU A 552 18.50 4.02 18.53
CA LEU A 552 18.79 4.58 19.85
C LEU A 552 17.84 5.73 20.17
N HIS A 553 17.58 5.98 21.45
CA HIS A 553 16.72 7.07 21.88
C HIS A 553 17.33 8.47 21.63
N ASP A 554 16.45 9.47 21.56
CA ASP A 554 16.81 10.83 21.15
C ASP A 554 17.71 11.53 22.18
N ASP A 555 17.72 11.09 23.46
CA ASP A 555 18.63 11.61 24.48
C ASP A 555 20.10 11.38 24.10
N LEU A 556 20.39 10.20 23.54
CA LEU A 556 21.73 9.85 23.07
C LEU A 556 22.02 10.41 21.67
N SER A 557 21.04 10.39 20.75
CA SER A 557 21.25 10.90 19.38
C SER A 557 21.52 12.40 19.37
N PHE A 558 20.78 13.18 20.18
CA PHE A 558 21.02 14.62 20.34
C PHE A 558 22.33 14.92 21.08
N GLN A 559 22.71 14.10 22.06
CA GLN A 559 23.99 14.27 22.75
C GLN A 559 25.16 14.12 21.77
N LEU A 560 25.17 13.07 20.96
CA LEU A 560 26.21 12.82 19.93
C LEU A 560 26.20 13.89 18.83
N LEU A 561 25.02 14.31 18.38
CA LEU A 561 24.89 15.41 17.44
C LEU A 561 25.49 16.71 18.00
N GLY A 562 25.18 17.04 19.25
CA GLY A 562 25.73 18.22 19.92
C GLY A 562 27.25 18.15 20.09
N ASP A 563 27.80 16.97 20.35
CA ASP A 563 29.25 16.75 20.42
C ASP A 563 29.92 16.99 19.06
N LEU A 564 29.35 16.48 17.97
CA LEU A 564 29.80 16.75 16.60
C LEU A 564 29.82 18.25 16.30
N MET A 565 28.70 18.95 16.55
CA MET A 565 28.57 20.37 16.23
C MET A 565 29.50 21.25 17.05
N VAL A 566 29.68 20.96 18.35
CA VAL A 566 30.62 21.70 19.21
C VAL A 566 32.06 21.50 18.73
N ASN A 567 32.44 20.27 18.39
CA ASN A 567 33.78 19.97 17.88
C ASN A 567 34.05 20.69 16.57
N LYS A 568 33.11 20.62 15.62
CA LYS A 568 33.21 21.30 14.32
C LYS A 568 33.23 22.81 14.45
N THR A 569 32.44 23.38 15.36
CA THR A 569 32.48 24.83 15.66
C THR A 569 33.85 25.26 16.18
N ARG A 570 34.48 24.44 17.04
CA ARG A 570 35.85 24.71 17.52
C ARG A 570 36.88 24.64 16.38
N GLU A 571 36.78 23.65 15.50
CA GLU A 571 37.63 23.53 14.31
C GLU A 571 37.48 24.75 13.39
N GLN A 572 36.26 25.17 13.11
CA GLN A 572 35.96 26.36 12.29
C GLN A 572 36.56 27.63 12.89
N ARG A 573 36.40 27.83 14.21
CA ARG A 573 36.99 28.99 14.91
C ARG A 573 38.52 28.97 14.84
N ALA A 574 39.15 27.80 14.99
CA ALA A 574 40.60 27.66 14.87
C ALA A 574 41.11 27.99 13.46
N ARG A 575 40.40 27.54 12.41
CA ARG A 575 40.70 27.89 11.02
C ARG A 575 40.66 29.40 10.79
N MET A 576 39.56 30.04 11.21
CA MET A 576 39.40 31.49 11.07
C MET A 576 40.46 32.28 11.85
N ALA A 577 40.84 31.83 13.06
CA ALA A 577 41.92 32.44 13.83
C ALA A 577 43.28 32.38 13.09
N ASN A 578 43.48 31.33 12.29
CA ASN A 578 44.66 31.17 11.42
C ASN A 578 44.52 31.88 10.05
N ARG A 579 43.48 32.70 9.86
CA ARG A 579 43.14 33.37 8.59
C ARG A 579 42.86 32.41 7.43
N GLU A 580 42.51 31.16 7.73
CA GLU A 580 41.99 30.24 6.73
C GLU A 580 40.47 30.45 6.55
N PRO A 581 39.93 30.29 5.34
CA PRO A 581 38.49 30.34 5.12
C PRO A 581 37.74 29.34 6.00
N LYS A 582 36.59 29.78 6.52
CA LYS A 582 35.68 28.92 7.28
C LYS A 582 35.18 27.81 6.36
N LYS A 583 35.14 26.58 6.90
CA LYS A 583 34.49 25.43 6.27
C LYS A 583 33.18 25.13 7.01
N PRO A 584 32.05 25.69 6.56
CA PRO A 584 30.76 25.49 7.22
C PRO A 584 30.24 24.07 7.02
N MET A 585 29.22 23.68 7.79
CA MET A 585 28.56 22.38 7.67
C MET A 585 27.09 22.52 7.29
N PHE A 586 26.61 21.62 6.44
CA PHE A 586 25.20 21.34 6.24
C PHE A 586 24.91 19.98 6.87
N LEU A 587 24.06 19.96 7.90
CA LEU A 587 23.76 18.77 8.68
C LEU A 587 22.25 18.52 8.69
N THR A 588 21.85 17.29 8.39
CA THR A 588 20.47 16.82 8.58
C THR A 588 20.44 15.77 9.70
N HIS A 589 19.48 15.87 10.63
CA HIS A 589 19.26 14.91 11.71
C HIS A 589 17.81 14.44 11.77
N TYR A 590 17.57 13.13 11.71
CA TYR A 590 16.24 12.53 11.91
C TYR A 590 16.18 11.81 13.28
N THR A 591 15.22 12.19 14.13
CA THR A 591 14.95 11.53 15.42
C THR A 591 14.14 10.24 15.23
N ILE A 592 13.91 9.46 16.30
CA ILE A 592 13.17 8.20 16.18
C ILE A 592 12.29 7.80 17.38
N SER A 593 12.47 8.41 18.57
CA SER A 593 11.82 7.90 19.80
C SER A 593 10.29 7.94 19.77
N SER A 594 9.71 8.90 19.05
CA SER A 594 8.26 9.10 18.95
C SER A 594 7.60 8.31 17.81
N HIS A 595 8.31 7.32 17.24
CA HIS A 595 7.73 6.36 16.31
C HIS A 595 6.74 5.41 17.02
N VAL A 596 5.67 5.04 16.33
CA VAL A 596 4.68 4.03 16.78
C VAL A 596 5.38 2.72 17.19
N ASP A 597 5.05 2.06 18.32
CA ASP A 597 3.83 2.12 19.15
C ASP A 597 3.90 3.00 20.43
N TYR A 598 4.91 3.86 20.56
CA TYR A 598 5.07 4.84 21.64
C TYR A 598 5.35 4.28 23.05
N LYS A 599 5.53 2.95 23.19
CA LYS A 599 5.78 2.32 24.50
C LYS A 599 7.24 2.32 24.90
N GLN A 600 8.15 2.13 23.93
CA GLN A 600 9.59 1.99 24.18
C GLN A 600 10.21 3.35 24.53
N ARG A 601 10.90 3.40 25.68
CA ARG A 601 11.54 4.61 26.21
C ARG A 601 12.67 4.23 27.17
N PRO A 602 13.68 5.11 27.39
CA PRO A 602 14.74 4.84 28.35
C PRO A 602 14.18 4.60 29.74
N LYS A 603 14.79 3.68 30.50
CA LYS A 603 14.37 3.37 31.88
C LYS A 603 14.31 4.62 32.75
N TRP A 604 15.31 5.48 32.66
CA TRP A 604 15.36 6.71 33.44
C TRP A 604 14.15 7.61 33.19
N TYR A 605 13.65 7.67 31.94
CA TYR A 605 12.48 8.47 31.59
C TYR A 605 11.17 7.77 31.94
N HIS A 606 11.14 6.43 31.82
CA HIS A 606 10.03 5.63 32.33
C HIS A 606 9.80 5.90 33.83
N ASP A 607 10.87 5.94 34.63
CA ASP A 607 10.81 6.17 36.08
C ASP A 607 10.63 7.66 36.46
N ALA A 608 10.83 8.58 35.53
CA ALA A 608 10.72 10.02 35.78
C ALA A 608 9.26 10.46 36.00
N VAL A 609 9.08 11.50 36.82
CA VAL A 609 7.82 12.23 36.93
C VAL A 609 7.56 12.99 35.63
N LYS A 610 6.36 12.80 35.06
CA LYS A 610 5.95 13.38 33.76
C LYS A 610 4.85 14.42 33.98
N PRO A 611 4.67 15.37 33.06
CA PRO A 611 3.51 16.25 33.07
C PRO A 611 2.21 15.44 32.98
N ILE A 612 1.14 15.99 33.55
CA ILE A 612 -0.19 15.37 33.51
C ILE A 612 -0.89 15.86 32.25
N PHE A 613 -1.04 14.98 31.25
CA PHE A 613 -1.76 15.26 30.01
C PHE A 613 -3.17 14.68 29.98
N SER A 614 -3.72 14.27 31.13
CA SER A 614 -4.96 13.47 31.20
C SER A 614 -6.17 14.14 30.56
N ALA A 615 -6.24 15.47 30.61
CA ALA A 615 -7.25 16.26 29.89
C ALA A 615 -7.28 16.02 28.36
N LEU A 616 -6.18 15.52 27.77
CA LEU A 616 -6.09 15.24 26.34
C LEU A 616 -6.51 13.81 25.96
N PHE A 617 -6.50 12.86 26.89
CA PHE A 617 -6.70 11.44 26.59
C PHE A 617 -7.79 10.74 27.40
N GLU A 618 -8.17 11.22 28.58
CA GLU A 618 -9.18 10.55 29.42
C GLU A 618 -10.53 10.45 28.69
N GLY A 619 -11.08 9.23 28.67
CA GLY A 619 -12.36 8.95 28.01
C GLY A 619 -12.28 8.75 26.49
N GLU A 620 -11.09 8.84 25.90
CA GLU A 620 -10.87 8.53 24.49
C GLU A 620 -10.83 7.02 24.24
N LYS A 621 -11.26 6.59 23.05
CA LYS A 621 -11.28 5.17 22.67
C LYS A 621 -9.91 4.48 22.80
N TYR A 622 -8.83 5.21 22.51
CA TYR A 622 -7.45 4.71 22.56
C TYR A 622 -6.64 5.41 23.66
N GLU A 623 -7.23 5.61 24.83
CA GLU A 623 -6.67 6.35 25.96
C GLU A 623 -5.18 6.05 26.24
N ASP A 624 -4.83 4.78 26.47
CA ASP A 624 -3.45 4.36 26.76
C ASP A 624 -2.48 4.69 25.62
N ASN A 625 -2.94 4.59 24.38
CA ASN A 625 -2.13 4.87 23.20
C ASN A 625 -1.82 6.37 23.11
N ILE A 626 -2.85 7.20 23.30
CA ILE A 626 -2.72 8.66 23.29
C ILE A 626 -1.83 9.12 24.45
N LYS A 627 -2.01 8.55 25.66
CA LYS A 627 -1.12 8.81 26.80
C LYS A 627 0.34 8.49 26.46
N ASN A 628 0.60 7.31 25.91
CA ASN A 628 1.96 6.90 25.54
C ASN A 628 2.57 7.81 24.49
N TYR A 629 1.80 8.21 23.46
CA TYR A 629 2.20 9.18 22.44
C TYR A 629 2.60 10.52 23.07
N LEU A 630 1.75 11.10 23.92
CA LEU A 630 1.99 12.41 24.53
C LEU A 630 3.23 12.39 25.43
N GLU A 631 3.41 11.32 26.20
CA GLU A 631 4.58 11.15 27.06
C GLU A 631 5.88 10.98 26.26
N ILE A 632 5.89 10.23 25.15
CA ILE A 632 7.10 10.06 24.33
C ILE A 632 7.37 11.28 23.43
N ARG A 633 6.35 12.01 22.99
CA ARG A 633 6.51 13.31 22.32
C ARG A 633 7.15 14.33 23.26
N TYR A 634 6.68 14.40 24.51
CA TYR A 634 7.28 15.27 25.53
C TYR A 634 8.75 14.89 25.82
N PHE A 635 9.10 13.60 25.78
CA PHE A 635 10.50 13.17 25.87
C PHE A 635 11.35 13.74 24.73
N THR A 636 10.92 13.56 23.48
CA THR A 636 11.66 14.11 22.33
C THR A 636 11.78 15.64 22.42
N ASP A 637 10.74 16.36 22.86
CA ASP A 637 10.80 17.81 23.10
C ASP A 637 11.77 18.21 24.21
N LEU A 638 11.79 17.45 25.32
CA LEU A 638 12.74 17.67 26.42
C LEU A 638 14.19 17.55 25.95
N GLU A 639 14.50 16.51 25.17
CA GLU A 639 15.86 16.29 24.65
C GLU A 639 16.23 17.30 23.57
N LEU A 640 15.29 17.70 22.70
CA LEU A 640 15.45 18.83 21.78
C LEU A 640 15.78 20.12 22.54
N GLY A 641 15.07 20.39 23.63
CA GLY A 641 15.32 21.54 24.50
C GLY A 641 16.73 21.54 25.08
N LYS A 642 17.16 20.42 25.67
CA LYS A 642 18.52 20.25 26.20
C LYS A 642 19.58 20.44 25.12
N PHE A 643 19.36 19.90 23.92
CA PHE A 643 20.26 20.08 22.78
C PHE A 643 20.39 21.55 22.40
N MET A 644 19.27 22.22 22.14
CA MET A 644 19.24 23.62 21.70
C MET A 644 19.82 24.56 22.77
N ASP A 645 19.45 24.38 24.04
CA ASP A 645 20.00 25.17 25.16
C ASP A 645 21.51 24.98 25.31
N ARG A 646 22.00 23.75 25.09
CA ARG A 646 23.44 23.46 25.09
C ARG A 646 24.14 24.13 23.90
N MET A 647 23.55 24.07 22.69
CA MET A 647 24.12 24.68 21.48
C MET A 647 24.19 26.20 21.62
N ASP A 648 23.17 26.83 22.21
CA ASP A 648 23.17 28.25 22.54
C ASP A 648 24.29 28.61 23.52
N LYS A 649 24.37 27.90 24.66
CA LYS A 649 25.40 28.12 25.67
C LYS A 649 26.83 27.94 25.15
N LYS A 650 27.04 27.08 24.15
CA LYS A 650 28.35 26.87 23.49
C LYS A 650 28.62 27.86 22.36
N GLY A 651 27.67 28.74 22.04
CA GLY A 651 27.73 29.72 20.97
C GLY A 651 27.72 29.08 19.58
N VAL A 652 27.15 27.89 19.44
CA VAL A 652 26.96 27.20 18.16
C VAL A 652 25.80 27.85 17.39
N LEU A 653 24.71 28.20 18.08
CA LEU A 653 23.51 28.79 17.44
C LEU A 653 23.77 30.18 16.86
N ASN A 654 24.67 30.98 17.43
CA ASN A 654 25.07 32.30 16.90
C ASN A 654 25.56 32.23 15.44
N ASP A 655 25.99 31.04 15.01
CA ASP A 655 26.63 30.81 13.72
C ASP A 655 25.97 29.68 12.93
N THR A 656 24.72 29.37 13.26
CA THR A 656 23.95 28.27 12.66
C THR A 656 22.52 28.71 12.36
N ILE A 657 22.05 28.46 11.14
CA ILE A 657 20.62 28.48 10.82
C ILE A 657 20.07 27.09 11.14
N VAL A 658 19.04 27.01 11.99
CA VAL A 658 18.39 25.77 12.38
C VAL A 658 16.97 25.76 11.81
N VAL A 659 16.64 24.73 11.03
CA VAL A 659 15.28 24.43 10.60
C VAL A 659 14.81 23.24 11.42
N ILE A 660 13.71 23.38 12.16
CA ILE A 660 13.09 22.28 12.92
C ILE A 660 11.73 21.98 12.29
N VAL A 661 11.52 20.74 11.86
CA VAL A 661 10.30 20.30 11.19
C VAL A 661 9.88 18.90 11.66
N GLY A 662 8.59 18.59 11.63
CA GLY A 662 8.13 17.20 11.62
C GLY A 662 8.31 16.59 10.22
N ASP A 663 8.69 15.31 10.12
CA ASP A 663 8.70 14.59 8.84
C ASP A 663 7.27 14.35 8.32
N HIS A 664 6.41 13.90 9.23
CA HIS A 664 4.97 13.77 9.14
C HIS A 664 4.38 13.80 10.55
N GLY A 665 3.08 13.56 10.70
CA GLY A 665 2.45 13.38 12.00
C GLY A 665 1.72 12.04 12.08
N GLN A 666 1.14 11.74 13.24
CA GLN A 666 0.35 10.52 13.47
C GLN A 666 -0.90 10.87 14.33
N GLY A 667 -1.97 10.11 14.14
CA GLY A 667 -3.21 10.19 14.91
C GLY A 667 -3.37 9.01 15.87
N PRO A 668 -2.71 9.01 17.05
CA PRO A 668 -2.90 7.96 18.07
C PRO A 668 -4.37 7.79 18.50
N GLU A 669 -5.20 8.81 18.26
CA GLU A 669 -6.65 8.78 18.47
C GLU A 669 -7.39 7.78 17.55
N PHE A 670 -6.73 7.26 16.53
CA PHE A 670 -7.24 6.22 15.61
C PHE A 670 -6.57 4.85 15.83
N GLY A 671 -5.75 4.73 16.88
CA GLY A 671 -4.97 3.52 17.17
C GLY A 671 -3.69 3.43 16.34
N ASN A 672 -2.98 2.31 16.46
CA ASN A 672 -1.68 2.10 15.81
C ASN A 672 -1.77 1.38 14.46
N ASP A 673 -2.94 0.83 14.12
CA ASP A 673 -3.11 0.11 12.85
C ASP A 673 -3.23 1.08 11.66
N VAL A 674 -3.87 2.22 11.86
CA VAL A 674 -4.10 3.23 10.83
C VAL A 674 -3.96 4.65 11.40
N PRO A 675 -2.83 4.99 12.06
CA PRO A 675 -2.64 6.30 12.67
C PRO A 675 -2.75 7.45 11.65
N GLU A 676 -2.53 7.17 10.37
CA GLU A 676 -2.66 8.13 9.26
C GLU A 676 -4.12 8.42 8.84
N ASP A 677 -5.12 7.74 9.41
CA ASP A 677 -6.54 7.99 9.13
C ASP A 677 -6.98 9.38 9.60
N ARG A 678 -6.34 9.92 10.65
CA ARG A 678 -6.51 11.31 11.06
C ARG A 678 -5.70 12.22 10.14
N ASP A 679 -6.18 12.36 8.91
CA ASP A 679 -5.50 12.90 7.74
C ASP A 679 -4.76 14.24 7.97
N VAL A 680 -5.42 15.22 8.60
CA VAL A 680 -4.78 16.52 8.92
C VAL A 680 -3.65 16.34 9.94
N SER A 681 -3.83 15.52 10.97
CA SER A 681 -2.75 15.18 11.92
C SER A 681 -1.59 14.44 11.25
N ALA A 682 -1.86 13.65 10.20
CA ALA A 682 -0.82 12.89 9.50
C ALA A 682 0.11 13.77 8.66
N THR A 683 -0.38 14.91 8.17
CA THR A 683 0.31 15.70 7.14
C THR A 683 0.52 17.18 7.48
N ARG A 684 -0.17 17.73 8.49
CA ARG A 684 0.11 19.07 9.02
C ARG A 684 1.12 18.95 10.16
N VAL A 685 2.32 19.43 9.93
CA VAL A 685 3.48 19.24 10.82
C VAL A 685 3.89 20.53 11.51
N ALA A 686 4.62 20.42 12.61
CA ALA A 686 5.23 21.57 13.25
C ALA A 686 6.46 22.03 12.45
N GLY A 687 6.71 23.35 12.38
CA GLY A 687 7.84 23.91 11.65
C GLY A 687 8.33 25.25 12.23
N THR A 688 9.64 25.46 12.28
CA THR A 688 10.24 26.77 12.59
C THR A 688 11.63 26.93 11.99
N ILE A 689 12.01 28.17 11.68
CA ILE A 689 13.37 28.57 11.28
C ILE A 689 13.96 29.45 12.38
N ILE A 690 15.10 29.04 12.93
CA ILE A 690 15.81 29.73 14.01
C ILE A 690 17.17 30.18 13.48
N ALA A 691 17.51 31.44 13.67
CA ALA A 691 18.84 31.96 13.38
C ALA A 691 19.21 33.00 14.45
N GLU A 692 19.63 32.51 15.61
CA GLU A 692 19.92 33.33 16.80
C GLU A 692 20.93 34.43 16.47
N GLY A 693 20.60 35.67 16.84
CA GLY A 693 21.39 36.86 16.55
C GLY A 693 21.38 37.33 15.08
N ARG A 694 20.65 36.66 14.18
CA ARG A 694 20.64 36.96 12.73
C ARG A 694 19.29 37.41 12.18
N LEU A 695 18.19 37.24 12.92
CA LEU A 695 16.82 37.56 12.46
C LEU A 695 16.39 39.02 12.63
N GLY A 696 17.08 39.80 13.48
CA GLY A 696 16.72 41.19 13.77
C GLY A 696 15.25 41.34 14.20
N ASP A 697 14.52 42.25 13.56
CA ASP A 697 13.10 42.53 13.85
C ASP A 697 12.15 41.40 13.42
N SER A 698 12.66 40.36 12.74
CA SER A 698 11.84 39.22 12.30
C SER A 698 11.60 38.19 13.41
N VAL A 699 12.25 38.31 14.58
CA VAL A 699 12.08 37.38 15.70
C VAL A 699 10.61 37.31 16.12
N GLY A 700 10.07 36.09 16.18
CA GLY A 700 8.68 35.83 16.56
C GLY A 700 7.66 36.00 15.43
N LEU A 701 8.11 36.22 14.18
CA LEU A 701 7.24 36.20 13.02
C LEU A 701 6.55 34.83 12.89
N VAL A 702 5.27 34.84 12.54
CA VAL A 702 4.50 33.65 12.22
C VAL A 702 4.08 33.71 10.76
N ILE A 703 4.53 32.73 9.97
CA ILE A 703 4.05 32.51 8.60
C ILE A 703 2.78 31.67 8.67
N ASP A 704 1.66 32.29 8.30
CA ASP A 704 0.31 31.72 8.42
C ASP A 704 -0.25 31.18 7.09
N ASP A 705 0.31 31.58 5.95
CA ASP A 705 -0.09 31.02 4.65
C ASP A 705 0.45 29.59 4.45
N ALA A 706 -0.15 28.84 3.54
CA ALA A 706 0.17 27.43 3.33
C ALA A 706 1.61 27.25 2.81
N THR A 707 2.38 26.41 3.49
CA THR A 707 3.79 26.10 3.21
C THR A 707 4.03 24.60 3.27
N GLU A 708 5.10 24.10 2.65
CA GLU A 708 5.43 22.66 2.63
C GLU A 708 6.94 22.46 2.77
N GLN A 709 7.37 21.30 3.25
CA GLN A 709 8.78 20.91 3.33
C GLN A 709 9.61 21.22 2.07
N TYR A 710 9.06 21.07 0.87
CA TYR A 710 9.78 21.36 -0.37
C TYR A 710 10.21 22.82 -0.53
N ASP A 711 9.66 23.74 0.25
CA ASP A 711 10.08 25.15 0.25
C ASP A 711 11.43 25.38 0.89
N ILE A 712 11.85 24.49 1.77
CA ILE A 712 13.03 24.67 2.59
C ILE A 712 14.29 24.76 1.71
N LEU A 713 14.34 24.02 0.59
CA LEU A 713 15.44 24.14 -0.38
C LEU A 713 15.61 25.58 -0.89
N ASN A 714 14.55 26.15 -1.46
CA ASN A 714 14.60 27.49 -2.03
C ASN A 714 14.72 28.56 -0.94
N THR A 715 14.15 28.33 0.24
CA THR A 715 14.30 29.23 1.39
C THR A 715 15.76 29.30 1.86
N LEU A 716 16.43 28.16 2.02
CA LEU A 716 17.83 28.09 2.43
C LEU A 716 18.78 28.59 1.32
N ALA A 717 18.47 28.32 0.05
CA ALA A 717 19.21 28.88 -1.08
C ALA A 717 19.11 30.42 -1.12
N ASP A 718 17.94 30.97 -0.84
CA ASP A 718 17.70 32.42 -0.80
C ASP A 718 18.36 33.09 0.42
N ILE A 719 18.25 32.48 1.60
CA ILE A 719 18.90 32.96 2.83
C ILE A 719 20.42 32.95 2.69
N THR A 720 20.98 31.84 2.21
CA THR A 720 22.45 31.67 2.20
C THR A 720 23.09 32.19 0.91
N GLY A 721 22.30 32.56 -0.10
CA GLY A 721 22.74 32.89 -1.46
C GLY A 721 22.91 31.67 -2.36
N VAL A 722 22.82 31.85 -3.68
CA VAL A 722 23.08 30.78 -4.65
C VAL A 722 24.59 30.68 -4.98
N PRO A 723 25.12 29.49 -5.34
CA PRO A 723 26.50 29.37 -5.78
C PRO A 723 26.75 30.04 -7.14
N ASP A 724 28.02 30.34 -7.43
CA ASP A 724 28.42 30.89 -8.73
C ASP A 724 27.91 30.04 -9.91
N GLY A 725 27.33 30.73 -10.90
CA GLY A 725 26.65 30.10 -12.04
C GLY A 725 25.33 29.40 -11.70
N GLY A 726 24.75 29.68 -10.53
CA GLY A 726 23.48 29.11 -10.06
C GLY A 726 23.58 27.65 -9.62
N PHE A 727 22.50 27.15 -9.01
CA PHE A 727 22.35 25.73 -8.70
C PHE A 727 21.28 25.09 -9.58
N ILE A 728 21.36 23.78 -9.70
CA ILE A 728 20.44 22.99 -10.51
C ILE A 728 19.37 22.41 -9.59
N GLN A 729 18.12 22.37 -10.04
CA GLN A 729 17.04 21.72 -9.30
C GLN A 729 15.88 21.36 -10.23
N ASP A 730 15.00 20.50 -9.75
CA ASP A 730 13.71 20.20 -10.38
C ASP A 730 12.52 20.41 -9.42
N GLY A 731 12.76 20.94 -8.21
CA GLY A 731 11.76 21.06 -7.16
C GLY A 731 10.65 22.09 -7.41
N VAL A 732 9.53 21.93 -6.70
CA VAL A 732 8.33 22.80 -6.77
C VAL A 732 8.26 23.86 -5.66
N GLY A 733 9.24 23.89 -4.76
CA GLY A 733 9.22 24.76 -3.60
C GLY A 733 9.41 26.24 -3.92
N ARG A 734 8.95 27.09 -3.00
CA ARG A 734 9.10 28.55 -3.08
C ARG A 734 9.87 29.05 -1.86
N SER A 735 10.70 30.08 -2.05
CA SER A 735 11.39 30.69 -0.92
C SER A 735 10.40 31.38 0.02
N LEU A 736 10.37 30.97 1.29
CA LEU A 736 9.56 31.60 2.34
C LEU A 736 10.12 32.97 2.77
N LYS A 737 11.36 33.29 2.38
CA LYS A 737 11.96 34.61 2.60
C LYS A 737 11.22 35.69 1.79
N ARG A 738 10.52 35.32 0.71
CA ARG A 738 9.83 36.26 -0.18
C ARG A 738 8.39 36.46 0.25
N LYS A 739 7.97 37.72 0.24
CA LYS A 739 6.61 38.12 0.62
C LYS A 739 5.63 37.70 -0.47
N ILE A 740 4.54 37.08 -0.05
CA ILE A 740 3.43 36.69 -0.92
C ILE A 740 2.11 37.15 -0.28
N THR A 741 1.07 37.29 -1.11
CA THR A 741 -0.25 37.60 -0.58
C THR A 741 -0.90 36.31 -0.07
N PHE A 742 -1.45 36.37 1.15
CA PHE A 742 -2.08 35.22 1.80
C PHE A 742 -3.11 34.55 0.89
N GLY A 743 -3.01 33.23 0.76
CA GLY A 743 -3.91 32.43 -0.04
C GLY A 743 -3.63 32.49 -1.53
N GLU A 744 -2.64 33.21 -2.05
CA GLU A 744 -2.24 33.05 -3.46
C GLU A 744 -1.58 31.71 -3.73
N ARG A 745 -0.97 31.15 -2.70
CA ARG A 745 -0.15 29.96 -2.81
C ARG A 745 -0.96 28.67 -2.69
N VAL A 746 -0.58 27.70 -3.50
CA VAL A 746 -1.13 26.34 -3.52
C VAL A 746 -0.02 25.37 -3.13
N VAL A 747 -0.27 24.51 -2.14
CA VAL A 747 0.66 23.45 -1.75
C VAL A 747 0.03 22.08 -1.88
N TYR A 748 0.85 21.08 -2.17
CA TYR A 748 0.43 19.68 -2.33
C TYR A 748 0.95 18.87 -1.16
N SER A 749 0.03 18.24 -0.43
CA SER A 749 0.31 17.47 0.76
C SER A 749 -0.33 16.10 0.59
N ASN A 750 0.50 15.11 0.27
CA ASN A 750 0.01 13.84 -0.25
C ASN A 750 0.07 12.76 0.83
N ASN A 751 -1.01 11.98 0.96
CA ASN A 751 -0.99 10.73 1.68
C ASN A 751 -1.31 9.57 0.73
N PRO A 752 -0.27 8.93 0.17
CA PRO A 752 -0.43 7.84 -0.76
C PRO A 752 -1.26 6.65 -0.26
N THR A 753 -1.29 6.36 1.04
CA THR A 753 -2.09 5.25 1.58
C THR A 753 -3.57 5.61 1.73
N ARG A 754 -3.92 6.88 1.55
CA ARG A 754 -5.28 7.41 1.64
C ARG A 754 -5.65 8.25 0.43
N LYS A 755 -5.47 9.56 0.51
CA LYS A 755 -5.89 10.55 -0.49
C LYS A 755 -4.82 11.62 -0.62
N MET A 756 -4.83 12.29 -1.76
CA MET A 756 -3.98 13.45 -1.99
C MET A 756 -4.69 14.71 -1.55
N SER A 757 -3.94 15.77 -1.28
CA SER A 757 -4.55 17.02 -0.84
C SER A 757 -3.85 18.25 -1.39
N ILE A 758 -4.63 19.31 -1.50
CA ILE A 758 -4.18 20.66 -1.83
C ILE A 758 -4.56 21.58 -0.68
N VAL A 759 -3.66 22.48 -0.31
CA VAL A 759 -3.92 23.52 0.70
C VAL A 759 -3.67 24.89 0.10
N ARG A 760 -4.57 25.83 0.41
CA ARG A 760 -4.52 27.23 -0.02
C ARG A 760 -5.14 28.10 1.07
N GLY A 761 -4.35 29.02 1.65
CA GLY A 761 -4.74 29.68 2.90
C GLY A 761 -5.07 28.63 3.96
N HIS A 762 -6.19 28.78 4.66
CA HIS A 762 -6.66 27.79 5.66
C HIS A 762 -7.54 26.67 5.09
N GLN A 763 -7.82 26.67 3.78
CA GLN A 763 -8.67 25.65 3.17
C GLN A 763 -7.85 24.49 2.59
N ARG A 764 -8.34 23.27 2.81
CA ARG A 764 -7.73 22.03 2.32
C ARG A 764 -8.74 21.20 1.53
N LEU A 765 -8.42 20.93 0.27
CA LEU A 765 -9.15 20.02 -0.60
C LEU A 765 -8.45 18.65 -0.60
N ARG A 766 -9.10 17.65 0.00
CA ARG A 766 -8.72 16.24 -0.11
C ARG A 766 -9.35 15.65 -1.38
N TYR A 767 -8.61 14.86 -2.14
CA TYR A 767 -9.08 14.28 -3.40
C TYR A 767 -8.54 12.87 -3.67
N ASP A 768 -9.33 12.06 -4.36
CA ASP A 768 -8.85 10.76 -4.86
C ASP A 768 -7.87 10.92 -6.01
N ARG A 769 -6.95 9.97 -6.15
CA ARG A 769 -6.01 9.98 -7.26
C ARG A 769 -6.69 9.94 -8.61
N VAL A 770 -7.74 9.13 -8.76
CA VAL A 770 -8.32 8.79 -10.07
C VAL A 770 -9.80 9.14 -10.17
N THR A 771 -10.59 8.90 -9.12
CA THR A 771 -12.03 9.22 -9.14
C THR A 771 -12.29 10.72 -8.97
N ASP A 772 -13.52 11.16 -9.19
CA ASP A 772 -13.91 12.56 -8.97
C ASP A 772 -14.17 12.93 -7.51
N SER A 773 -13.87 12.03 -6.57
CA SER A 773 -14.08 12.28 -5.15
C SER A 773 -13.20 13.42 -4.64
N VAL A 774 -13.86 14.41 -4.05
CA VAL A 774 -13.23 15.55 -3.37
C VAL A 774 -13.96 15.87 -2.07
N LEU A 775 -13.25 16.45 -1.11
CA LEU A 775 -13.79 17.01 0.12
C LEU A 775 -13.02 18.29 0.45
N LEU A 776 -13.71 19.41 0.54
CA LEU A 776 -13.11 20.69 0.94
C LEU A 776 -13.49 21.01 2.39
N HIS A 777 -12.53 21.38 3.22
CA HIS A 777 -12.79 21.84 4.58
C HIS A 777 -11.82 22.97 4.94
N ASP A 778 -12.07 23.61 6.08
CA ASP A 778 -11.16 24.56 6.70
C ASP A 778 -10.29 23.80 7.72
N ALA A 779 -8.98 23.76 7.50
CA ALA A 779 -8.05 22.93 8.26
C ALA A 779 -7.77 23.46 9.68
N ASP A 780 -8.16 24.71 9.98
CA ASP A 780 -8.01 25.31 11.31
C ASP A 780 -9.25 25.06 12.18
N THR A 781 -10.44 25.20 11.59
CA THR A 781 -11.73 25.13 12.30
C THR A 781 -12.43 23.77 12.20
N ASP A 782 -12.04 22.92 11.25
CA ASP A 782 -12.61 21.58 11.03
C ASP A 782 -11.51 20.54 10.81
N HIS A 783 -10.61 20.39 11.78
CA HIS A 783 -9.46 19.48 11.71
C HIS A 783 -9.83 18.03 11.36
N ASP A 784 -10.98 17.55 11.83
CA ASP A 784 -11.45 16.17 11.60
C ASP A 784 -12.34 16.04 10.34
N MET A 785 -12.41 17.08 9.50
CA MET A 785 -13.07 17.08 8.18
C MET A 785 -14.56 16.68 8.22
N SER A 786 -15.26 17.13 9.26
CA SER A 786 -16.67 16.80 9.49
C SER A 786 -17.62 17.47 8.50
N THR A 787 -17.20 18.60 7.92
CA THR A 787 -18.03 19.45 7.06
C THR A 787 -17.41 19.65 5.67
N ASP A 788 -18.08 19.09 4.66
CA ASP A 788 -17.69 19.32 3.26
C ASP A 788 -18.26 20.66 2.73
N LEU A 789 -17.36 21.59 2.44
CA LEU A 789 -17.63 22.92 1.91
C LEU A 789 -17.77 22.92 0.37
N PHE A 790 -17.24 21.92 -0.33
CA PHE A 790 -17.13 21.92 -1.79
C PHE A 790 -18.50 22.04 -2.49
N PRO A 791 -19.56 21.31 -2.09
CA PRO A 791 -20.87 21.39 -2.75
C PRO A 791 -21.55 22.75 -2.59
N LYS A 792 -21.14 23.57 -1.62
CA LYS A 792 -21.71 24.89 -1.34
C LYS A 792 -21.05 26.01 -2.15
N LEU A 793 -19.91 25.74 -2.78
CA LEU A 793 -19.19 26.69 -3.62
C LEU A 793 -19.96 26.98 -4.91
N THR A 794 -19.70 28.15 -5.50
CA THR A 794 -20.15 28.47 -6.85
C THR A 794 -19.47 27.56 -7.88
N ALA A 795 -20.09 27.38 -9.05
CA ALA A 795 -19.50 26.57 -10.13
C ALA A 795 -18.09 27.06 -10.55
N LYS A 796 -17.84 28.37 -10.47
CA LYS A 796 -16.53 28.96 -10.78
C LYS A 796 -15.47 28.55 -9.74
N GLU A 797 -15.80 28.63 -8.46
CA GLU A 797 -14.91 28.24 -7.37
C GLU A 797 -14.66 26.72 -7.37
N GLN A 798 -15.69 25.92 -7.64
CA GLN A 798 -15.55 24.47 -7.82
C GLN A 798 -14.58 24.17 -8.97
N ALA A 799 -14.77 24.80 -10.14
CA ALA A 799 -13.89 24.61 -11.29
C ALA A 799 -12.43 25.01 -10.98
N GLU A 800 -12.22 26.04 -10.16
CA GLU A 800 -10.88 26.45 -9.74
C GLU A 800 -10.21 25.43 -8.82
N TRP A 801 -10.92 24.92 -7.82
CA TRP A 801 -10.42 23.85 -6.95
C TRP A 801 -10.12 22.56 -7.73
N LEU A 802 -10.99 22.18 -8.67
CA LEU A 802 -10.77 21.03 -9.55
C LEU A 802 -9.58 21.25 -10.48
N ARG A 803 -9.34 22.49 -10.94
CA ARG A 803 -8.14 22.81 -11.71
C ARG A 803 -6.85 22.62 -10.90
N TRP A 804 -6.84 23.00 -9.62
CA TRP A 804 -5.68 22.72 -8.75
C TRP A 804 -5.53 21.23 -8.48
N ARG A 805 -6.63 20.49 -8.25
CA ARG A 805 -6.65 19.02 -8.14
C ARG A 805 -5.97 18.37 -9.34
N ASP A 806 -6.34 18.79 -10.54
CA ASP A 806 -5.79 18.23 -11.78
C ASP A 806 -4.32 18.59 -11.99
N ASN A 807 -3.88 19.77 -11.55
CA ASN A 807 -2.46 20.12 -11.51
C ASN A 807 -1.69 19.22 -10.52
N GLY A 808 -2.27 18.89 -9.36
CA GLY A 808 -1.69 17.97 -8.38
C GLY A 808 -1.48 16.56 -8.92
N ARG A 809 -2.50 16.01 -9.60
CA ARG A 809 -2.38 14.71 -10.30
C ARG A 809 -1.27 14.74 -11.35
N ARG A 810 -1.20 15.81 -12.14
CA ARG A 810 -0.18 15.98 -13.18
C ARG A 810 1.25 15.98 -12.63
N VAL A 811 1.49 16.72 -11.55
CA VAL A 811 2.85 16.82 -11.00
C VAL A 811 3.25 15.54 -10.26
N ASN A 812 2.31 14.82 -9.65
CA ASN A 812 2.55 13.47 -9.15
C ASN A 812 2.97 12.52 -10.28
N GLU A 813 2.23 12.48 -11.40
CA GLU A 813 2.57 11.68 -12.58
C GLU A 813 3.95 12.07 -13.15
N TYR A 814 4.26 13.37 -13.17
CA TYR A 814 5.56 13.87 -13.61
C TYR A 814 6.70 13.27 -12.77
N TYR A 815 6.63 13.35 -11.44
CA TYR A 815 7.66 12.80 -10.58
C TYR A 815 7.71 11.27 -10.63
N ALA A 816 6.56 10.60 -10.62
CA ALA A 816 6.49 9.14 -10.74
C ALA A 816 7.21 8.64 -12.00
N LYS A 817 6.85 9.18 -13.17
CA LYS A 817 7.49 8.82 -14.44
C LYS A 817 8.99 9.11 -14.43
N ARG A 818 9.42 10.22 -13.81
CA ARG A 818 10.83 10.60 -13.82
C ARG A 818 11.70 9.81 -12.87
N TRP A 819 11.15 9.38 -11.74
CA TRP A 819 11.78 8.40 -10.85
C TRP A 819 11.88 7.02 -11.50
N GLU A 820 10.84 6.57 -12.22
CA GLU A 820 10.84 5.28 -12.93
C GLU A 820 11.88 5.21 -14.04
N ASN A 821 12.08 6.31 -14.77
CA ASN A 821 13.02 6.39 -15.90
C ASN A 821 14.37 7.02 -15.54
N GLU A 822 14.63 7.30 -14.25
CA GLU A 822 15.88 7.86 -13.74
C GLU A 822 16.30 9.19 -14.43
N CYS A 823 15.32 10.03 -14.76
CA CYS A 823 15.47 11.17 -15.67
C CYS A 823 15.10 12.53 -15.01
N LEU A 824 15.15 12.65 -13.68
CA LEU A 824 14.75 13.88 -12.96
C LEU A 824 15.52 15.12 -13.43
N LEU A 825 16.83 14.98 -13.65
CA LEU A 825 17.72 16.04 -14.15
C LEU A 825 17.97 15.92 -15.67
N ALA A 826 16.92 15.66 -16.45
CA ALA A 826 16.98 15.62 -17.91
C ALA A 826 15.94 16.57 -18.54
N PRO A 827 16.22 17.20 -19.69
CA PRO A 827 15.23 17.96 -20.44
C PRO A 827 14.01 17.09 -20.81
N ASP A 828 14.28 15.96 -21.46
CA ASP A 828 13.30 15.01 -21.94
C ASP A 828 13.38 13.70 -21.15
N CYS A 829 12.23 13.06 -20.98
CA CYS A 829 12.12 11.76 -20.33
C CYS A 829 11.41 10.75 -21.23
N THR A 830 12.19 10.10 -22.08
CA THR A 830 11.78 8.99 -22.94
C THR A 830 12.08 7.67 -22.24
N ASN A 831 11.18 6.68 -22.34
CA ASN A 831 11.40 5.36 -21.75
C ASN A 831 12.72 4.76 -22.25
N THR A 832 13.69 4.61 -21.37
CA THR A 832 14.97 3.92 -21.62
C THR A 832 14.83 2.40 -21.51
N SER A 833 13.65 1.89 -21.14
CA SER A 833 13.34 0.45 -21.02
C SER A 833 12.89 -0.22 -22.32
N ALA A 834 13.09 0.41 -23.47
CA ALA A 834 12.99 -0.21 -24.79
C ALA A 834 14.37 -0.24 -25.48
N SER A 835 15.33 -0.94 -24.86
CA SER A 835 16.58 -1.37 -25.52
C SER A 835 16.96 -2.77 -25.09
#